data_AF-A0A9Q1FJ86-F1
#
_entry.id   AF-A0A9Q1FJ86-F1
#
_cell.length_a   1.000
_cell.length_b   1.000
_cell.length_c   1.000
_cell.angle_alpha   90.00
_cell.angle_beta   90.00
_cell.angle_gamma   90.00
#
_symmetry.space_group_name_H-M   'P 1'
#
loop_
_entity.id
_entity.type
_entity.pdbx_description
1 polymer ?
#
loop_
_entity_poly.entity_id
_entity_poly.type
_entity_poly.pdbx_seq_one_letter_code
_entity_poly.pdbx_strand_id
1 'polypeptide(L)'
;MNSTAGSIDIHPDTVSVCLYTPQTSAYSAVCVFYHWLIACDEWKVLPRPNLHRDVNRFGHSAVVSNGSMYVFGGFSSVLLNDVLVYRPPSCEAFLEERACLNAGPGVRCLWSRSRCVTWDPVHSDAITPATFCPPRTPATDERCFRYGDCSSCTSNTNGCQWCEEKKCISVTSNCTVLNPELFHQHRSPQPIAPPTSVMSERQMSLWKHGIRKSGNAVNNYTRCQVRNEQVCAKSANCRSCSLNLNCQWDPQQQDCHAIPAHLCGEGWSRVGEACLRINSSRESFDNAQHYCKNLDGNIASLATSKQVDFVLEELQRYEQQMRKLSPWVGLRKINVSYWGWEDSSPFTNTSLQWLPEEPSDSGFCAYLDRAEVSGLKANPCTATTDGLICEKPVVSPNQNARPCKTPCSLRNSCGNCTSQAMECMWCSSTKRCVDSNAYVISFPYGQCLEWQTGDCVSQNCSGLRTCAQCLEQPDCGWCGDPSNTGRGQCVEGSHRGPMRGPVSKQSSDMLLEPGLCPRDRGYDWAFITCPACQCNGHSVCVNSSVCEHCRNLTTGQHCQTCMPGYYGDPTNGGRCQACKCNGHANVCQVLSGKCYCTTKGIKGDQCQLCDSENRYLGNPLRGTCYYNLLIDYQFTFSLLQEDDHHYTAINFMATPEQTNKNLDMSINASNNFNLNITWSIGSTAGTISGEEVPIVSKTNIKDYRNRFSCETFSFRTNPNITFYVYVSNFSWPIKIQIAFSQHNSIMDLVQFFVTFFSCFLSLLLVAAVVWKIKQTCWASRRREQLMRERRQMASRPFASVDVALEVGGDKEHTEPLQGPTEGSPKPIATEPCSGSRAAVLTVFMHLPRAPSGIPPPGQSGMAIGSALIDTSPQKPFDFKERSLGLKNRKQHPVPHQGTCV
;
A
#
# COMPACT_ATOMS: atom_id res chain seq x y z
N MET A 1 1.97 -13.49 -16.74
CA MET A 1 0.64 -14.04 -17.07
C MET A 1 0.37 -15.17 -16.09
N ASN A 2 -0.60 -15.03 -15.20
CA ASN A 2 -0.79 -16.00 -14.11
C ASN A 2 -1.97 -16.92 -14.44
N SER A 3 -1.71 -17.98 -15.20
CA SER A 3 -2.62 -19.12 -15.33
C SER A 3 -2.41 -20.05 -14.13
N THR A 4 -3.39 -20.16 -13.24
CA THR A 4 -3.41 -21.25 -12.25
C THR A 4 -3.63 -22.57 -12.98
N ALA A 5 -2.75 -23.54 -12.73
CA ALA A 5 -2.75 -24.85 -13.36
C ALA A 5 -2.48 -25.93 -12.31
N GLY A 6 -3.39 -26.89 -12.19
CA GLY A 6 -3.18 -28.10 -11.39
C GLY A 6 -2.80 -29.26 -12.30
N SER A 7 -1.57 -29.75 -12.18
CA SER A 7 -1.08 -30.95 -12.87
C SER A 7 -1.17 -32.17 -11.98
N ILE A 8 -1.90 -33.20 -12.41
CA ILE A 8 -2.19 -34.38 -11.60
C ILE A 8 -2.16 -35.65 -12.47
N ASP A 9 -1.48 -36.68 -11.97
CA ASP A 9 -1.37 -37.98 -12.63
C ASP A 9 -2.61 -38.84 -12.31
N ILE A 10 -3.37 -39.22 -13.34
CA ILE A 10 -4.57 -40.06 -13.22
C ILE A 10 -4.30 -41.50 -13.72
N HIS A 11 -3.27 -41.67 -14.55
CA HIS A 11 -2.84 -42.94 -15.15
C HIS A 11 -1.31 -42.93 -15.29
N PRO A 12 -0.60 -44.08 -15.22
CA PRO A 12 0.86 -44.16 -15.39
C PRO A 12 1.42 -43.51 -16.66
N ASP A 13 0.59 -43.27 -17.68
CA ASP A 13 1.01 -42.71 -18.98
C ASP A 13 0.57 -41.25 -19.20
N THR A 14 -0.27 -40.69 -18.31
CA THR A 14 -0.96 -39.41 -18.54
C THR A 14 -1.07 -38.51 -17.30
N VAL A 15 -0.38 -37.36 -17.37
CA VAL A 15 -0.66 -36.17 -16.55
C VAL A 15 -1.87 -35.46 -17.15
N SER A 16 -2.84 -35.04 -16.33
CA SER A 16 -3.97 -34.22 -16.77
C SER A 16 -3.94 -32.83 -16.15
N VAL A 17 -4.35 -31.81 -16.93
CA VAL A 17 -4.37 -30.40 -16.53
C VAL A 17 -5.65 -29.72 -17.01
N CYS A 18 -6.36 -29.06 -16.10
CA CYS A 18 -7.38 -28.08 -16.44
C CYS A 18 -6.73 -26.69 -16.55
N LEU A 19 -6.83 -26.04 -17.72
CA LEU A 19 -6.31 -24.68 -17.92
C LEU A 19 -7.44 -23.66 -18.10
N TYR A 20 -7.23 -22.48 -17.49
CA TYR A 20 -8.02 -21.27 -17.74
C TYR A 20 -7.28 -20.35 -18.70
N THR A 21 -7.91 -20.03 -19.84
CA THR A 21 -7.40 -19.08 -20.83
C THR A 21 -8.24 -17.79 -20.84
N PRO A 22 -7.73 -16.66 -20.33
CA PRO A 22 -8.42 -15.38 -20.46
C PRO A 22 -8.27 -14.84 -21.88
N GLN A 23 -9.23 -15.14 -22.75
CA GLN A 23 -9.27 -14.56 -24.10
C GLN A 23 -9.82 -13.13 -24.03
N THR A 24 -9.24 -12.21 -24.80
CA THR A 24 -9.53 -10.77 -24.69
C THR A 24 -10.91 -10.39 -25.23
N SER A 25 -11.54 -9.42 -24.56
CA SER A 25 -12.73 -8.66 -25.02
C SER A 25 -14.08 -9.38 -25.17
N ALA A 26 -14.24 -10.66 -24.81
CA ALA A 26 -15.56 -11.30 -24.74
C ALA A 26 -15.69 -12.24 -23.52
N TYR A 27 -16.84 -12.19 -22.83
CA TYR A 27 -17.12 -13.02 -21.65
C TYR A 27 -17.48 -14.46 -22.04
N SER A 28 -16.47 -15.25 -22.38
CA SER A 28 -16.57 -16.68 -22.67
C SER A 28 -15.47 -17.45 -21.94
N ALA A 29 -15.71 -17.76 -20.66
CA ALA A 29 -14.86 -18.71 -19.95
C ALA A 29 -15.09 -20.12 -20.52
N VAL A 30 -14.00 -20.84 -20.77
CA VAL A 30 -14.02 -22.23 -21.27
C VAL A 30 -12.93 -23.00 -20.54
N CYS A 31 -13.30 -24.00 -19.75
CA CYS A 31 -12.33 -24.95 -19.22
C CYS A 31 -11.83 -25.86 -20.36
N VAL A 32 -10.53 -25.79 -20.66
CA VAL A 32 -9.88 -26.68 -21.64
C VAL A 32 -9.14 -27.78 -20.90
N PHE A 33 -9.45 -29.02 -21.25
CA PHE A 33 -8.85 -30.22 -20.67
C PHE A 33 -7.66 -30.64 -21.54
N TYR A 34 -6.47 -30.67 -20.95
CA TYR A 34 -5.25 -31.16 -21.59
C TYR A 34 -4.78 -32.45 -20.91
N HIS A 35 -4.25 -33.38 -21.70
CA HIS A 35 -3.47 -34.51 -21.19
C HIS A 35 -2.09 -34.55 -21.84
N TRP A 36 -1.08 -34.91 -21.05
CA TRP A 36 0.26 -35.26 -21.51
C TRP A 36 0.28 -36.74 -21.91
N LEU A 37 1.04 -37.09 -22.94
CA LEU A 37 1.37 -38.48 -23.26
C LEU A 37 2.84 -38.74 -22.96
N ILE A 38 3.12 -39.43 -21.85
CA ILE A 38 4.49 -39.73 -21.42
C ILE A 38 5.23 -40.53 -22.50
N ALA A 39 4.55 -41.46 -23.19
CA ALA A 39 5.08 -42.26 -24.28
C ALA A 39 5.60 -41.48 -25.51
N CYS A 40 5.06 -40.28 -25.76
CA CYS A 40 5.39 -39.47 -26.95
C CYS A 40 5.95 -38.08 -26.61
N ASP A 41 5.99 -37.67 -25.34
CA ASP A 41 6.43 -36.34 -24.89
C ASP A 41 5.69 -35.22 -25.66
N GLU A 42 4.35 -35.28 -25.63
CA GLU A 42 3.43 -34.40 -26.35
C GLU A 42 2.14 -34.10 -25.54
N TRP A 43 1.65 -32.85 -25.58
CA TRP A 43 0.35 -32.45 -25.03
C TRP A 43 -0.78 -32.64 -26.06
N LYS A 44 -1.92 -33.19 -25.64
CA LYS A 44 -3.14 -33.28 -26.44
C LYS A 44 -4.35 -32.70 -25.73
N VAL A 45 -5.19 -32.02 -26.50
CA VAL A 45 -6.48 -31.49 -26.05
C VAL A 45 -7.48 -32.64 -26.02
N LEU A 46 -8.14 -32.84 -24.88
CA LEU A 46 -9.28 -33.76 -24.77
C LEU A 46 -10.53 -33.07 -25.35
N PRO A 47 -11.39 -33.79 -26.09
CA PRO A 47 -12.66 -33.24 -26.56
C PRO A 47 -13.54 -32.83 -25.38
N ARG A 48 -14.21 -31.67 -25.48
CA ARG A 48 -15.08 -31.15 -24.40
C ARG A 48 -16.19 -32.18 -24.10
N PRO A 49 -16.28 -32.73 -22.88
CA PRO A 49 -17.31 -33.72 -22.55
C PRO A 49 -18.71 -33.09 -22.60
N ASN A 50 -19.72 -33.93 -22.84
CA ASN A 50 -21.14 -33.54 -22.84
C ASN A 50 -21.62 -33.22 -21.41
N LEU A 51 -21.25 -32.03 -20.93
CA LEU A 51 -21.56 -31.54 -19.59
C LEU A 51 -22.99 -30.98 -19.54
N HIS A 52 -23.73 -31.32 -18.48
CA HIS A 52 -25.15 -30.98 -18.34
C HIS A 52 -25.41 -29.50 -18.03
N ARG A 53 -24.36 -28.77 -17.61
CA ARG A 53 -24.31 -27.31 -17.37
C ARG A 53 -22.90 -26.80 -17.66
N ASP A 54 -22.73 -25.49 -17.76
CA ASP A 54 -21.40 -24.89 -17.90
C ASP A 54 -20.63 -24.95 -16.57
N VAL A 55 -19.30 -25.14 -16.64
CA VAL A 55 -18.47 -25.61 -15.50
C VAL A 55 -17.38 -24.63 -15.07
N ASN A 56 -17.54 -23.36 -15.39
CA ASN A 56 -16.52 -22.34 -15.20
C ASN A 56 -16.20 -22.07 -13.73
N ARG A 57 -14.92 -22.25 -13.35
CA ARG A 57 -14.42 -22.01 -11.99
C ARG A 57 -13.20 -21.07 -12.01
N PHE A 58 -13.24 -20.05 -11.16
CA PHE A 58 -12.15 -19.11 -10.92
C PHE A 58 -11.51 -19.45 -9.57
N GLY A 59 -10.43 -20.23 -9.60
CA GLY A 59 -9.89 -20.91 -8.43
C GLY A 59 -10.54 -22.29 -8.25
N HIS A 60 -9.80 -23.34 -8.59
CA HIS A 60 -10.21 -24.73 -8.43
C HIS A 60 -9.05 -25.58 -7.92
N SER A 61 -9.39 -26.65 -7.20
CA SER A 61 -8.46 -27.67 -6.71
C SER A 61 -8.94 -29.04 -7.20
N ALA A 62 -8.00 -29.97 -7.35
CA ALA A 62 -8.28 -31.32 -7.81
C ALA A 62 -7.52 -32.35 -6.97
N VAL A 63 -8.08 -33.55 -6.85
CA VAL A 63 -7.46 -34.71 -6.17
C VAL A 63 -7.78 -36.00 -6.90
N VAL A 64 -6.90 -37.00 -6.80
CA VAL A 64 -7.21 -38.37 -7.21
C VAL A 64 -7.62 -39.18 -6.00
N SER A 65 -8.68 -39.96 -6.14
CA SER A 65 -9.01 -41.04 -5.21
C SER A 65 -9.64 -42.19 -5.99
N ASN A 66 -9.16 -43.41 -5.76
CA ASN A 66 -9.63 -44.64 -6.41
C ASN A 66 -9.75 -44.50 -7.96
N GLY A 67 -8.65 -44.13 -8.62
CA GLY A 67 -8.56 -43.96 -10.09
C GLY A 67 -9.43 -42.83 -10.67
N SER A 68 -10.13 -42.05 -9.84
CA SER A 68 -11.03 -40.96 -10.25
C SER A 68 -10.43 -39.62 -9.83
N MET A 69 -10.45 -38.62 -10.72
CA MET A 69 -10.14 -37.24 -10.36
C MET A 69 -11.42 -36.52 -9.91
N TYR A 70 -11.37 -35.88 -8.75
CA TYR A 70 -12.43 -35.02 -8.21
C TYR A 70 -11.94 -33.58 -8.28
N VAL A 71 -12.73 -32.69 -8.90
CA VAL A 71 -12.42 -31.26 -9.07
C VAL A 71 -13.52 -30.43 -8.44
N PHE A 72 -13.13 -29.52 -7.55
CA PHE A 72 -14.01 -28.63 -6.80
C PHE A 72 -13.43 -27.22 -6.81
N GLY A 73 -14.26 -26.19 -6.71
CA GLY A 73 -13.81 -24.81 -6.85
C GLY A 73 -14.94 -23.82 -7.02
N GLY A 74 -14.60 -22.54 -6.89
CA GLY A 74 -15.56 -21.44 -6.86
C GLY A 74 -15.61 -20.61 -8.13
N PHE A 75 -16.43 -19.56 -8.09
CA PHE A 75 -16.36 -18.43 -9.02
C PHE A 75 -16.63 -17.13 -8.23
N SER A 76 -15.94 -16.03 -8.57
CA SER A 76 -16.00 -14.76 -7.82
C SER A 76 -15.91 -14.92 -6.30
N SER A 77 -14.94 -15.71 -5.82
CA SER A 77 -14.67 -16.01 -4.40
C SER A 77 -15.77 -16.80 -3.66
N VAL A 78 -16.80 -17.30 -4.34
CA VAL A 78 -17.83 -18.17 -3.76
C VAL A 78 -17.60 -19.61 -4.21
N LEU A 79 -17.43 -20.54 -3.27
CA LEU A 79 -17.35 -21.98 -3.55
C LEU A 79 -18.69 -22.49 -4.08
N LEU A 80 -18.68 -23.21 -5.21
CA LEU A 80 -19.89 -23.81 -5.76
C LEU A 80 -20.23 -25.11 -5.01
N ASN A 81 -21.53 -25.35 -4.77
CA ASN A 81 -22.03 -26.54 -4.08
C ASN A 81 -22.13 -27.76 -5.04
N ASP A 82 -21.03 -28.05 -5.76
CA ASP A 82 -20.94 -29.15 -6.70
C ASP A 82 -19.48 -29.63 -6.85
N VAL A 83 -19.31 -30.89 -7.27
CA VAL A 83 -18.01 -31.53 -7.50
C VAL A 83 -18.05 -32.21 -8.87
N LEU A 84 -17.07 -31.89 -9.72
CA LEU A 84 -16.88 -32.57 -11.00
C LEU A 84 -16.06 -33.84 -10.76
N VAL A 85 -16.47 -34.95 -11.36
CA VAL A 85 -15.72 -36.22 -11.28
C VAL A 85 -15.34 -36.66 -12.69
N TYR A 86 -14.04 -36.67 -12.96
CA TYR A 86 -13.47 -37.26 -14.18
C TYR A 86 -13.02 -38.69 -13.87
N ARG A 87 -13.49 -39.64 -14.69
CA ARG A 87 -13.06 -41.04 -14.65
C ARG A 87 -12.51 -41.43 -16.02
N PRO A 88 -11.23 -41.84 -16.13
CA PRO A 88 -10.70 -42.34 -17.38
C PRO A 88 -11.40 -43.66 -17.78
N PRO A 89 -11.57 -43.94 -19.09
CA PRO A 89 -12.09 -45.22 -19.55
C PRO A 89 -11.08 -46.35 -19.29
N SER A 90 -11.51 -47.47 -18.72
CA SER A 90 -10.65 -48.65 -18.58
C SER A 90 -10.40 -49.30 -19.94
N CYS A 91 -9.15 -49.71 -20.20
CA CYS A 91 -8.81 -50.51 -21.37
C CYS A 91 -9.61 -51.82 -21.44
N GLU A 92 -9.93 -52.42 -20.29
CA GLU A 92 -10.66 -53.69 -20.21
C GLU A 92 -12.11 -53.60 -20.70
N ALA A 93 -12.63 -52.39 -20.93
CA ALA A 93 -13.94 -52.19 -21.56
C ALA A 93 -13.93 -52.45 -23.09
N PHE A 94 -12.76 -52.52 -23.74
CA PHE A 94 -12.66 -52.77 -25.18
C PHE A 94 -12.44 -54.26 -25.47
N LEU A 95 -13.51 -54.94 -25.87
CA LEU A 95 -13.52 -56.39 -26.15
C LEU A 95 -13.01 -56.77 -27.57
N GLU A 96 -12.67 -55.78 -28.40
CA GLU A 96 -12.15 -55.98 -29.76
C GLU A 96 -10.79 -55.31 -29.94
N GLU A 97 -9.87 -55.96 -30.66
CA GLU A 97 -8.53 -55.44 -30.99
C GLU A 97 -8.58 -54.04 -31.63
N ARG A 98 -9.46 -53.85 -32.62
CA ARG A 98 -9.62 -52.54 -33.30
C ARG A 98 -10.18 -51.47 -32.38
N ALA A 99 -11.05 -51.81 -31.42
CA ALA A 99 -11.57 -50.87 -30.45
C ALA A 99 -10.52 -50.53 -29.38
N CYS A 100 -9.73 -51.52 -28.96
CA CYS A 100 -8.63 -51.38 -28.02
C CYS A 100 -7.51 -50.46 -28.54
N LEU A 101 -7.02 -50.71 -29.75
CA LEU A 101 -5.96 -49.91 -30.37
C LEU A 101 -6.42 -48.49 -30.72
N ASN A 102 -7.72 -48.28 -30.92
CA ASN A 102 -8.35 -46.97 -31.11
C ASN A 102 -9.05 -46.44 -29.84
N ALA A 103 -8.65 -46.90 -28.65
CA ALA A 103 -9.19 -46.43 -27.38
C ALA A 103 -9.16 -44.89 -27.27
N GLY A 104 -10.20 -44.34 -26.64
CA GLY A 104 -10.49 -42.90 -26.62
C GLY A 104 -9.39 -42.03 -26.03
N PRO A 105 -9.39 -40.72 -26.32
CA PRO A 105 -8.35 -39.80 -25.86
C PRO A 105 -8.34 -39.73 -24.32
N GLY A 106 -7.14 -39.76 -23.73
CA GLY A 106 -6.91 -39.75 -22.29
C GLY A 106 -6.45 -41.08 -21.68
N VAL A 107 -6.53 -42.21 -22.38
CA VAL A 107 -5.93 -43.50 -21.99
C VAL A 107 -5.37 -44.20 -23.23
N ARG A 108 -4.28 -44.97 -23.10
CA ARG A 108 -3.76 -45.82 -24.17
C ARG A 108 -3.67 -47.28 -23.77
N CYS A 109 -4.03 -48.13 -24.72
CA CYS A 109 -4.25 -49.55 -24.51
C CYS A 109 -3.52 -50.39 -25.55
N LEU A 110 -3.02 -51.54 -25.13
CA LEU A 110 -2.40 -52.56 -25.96
C LEU A 110 -3.33 -53.77 -26.03
N TRP A 111 -3.51 -54.32 -27.24
CA TRP A 111 -4.15 -55.63 -27.37
C TRP A 111 -3.12 -56.73 -27.10
N SER A 112 -3.37 -57.58 -26.11
CA SER A 112 -2.42 -58.62 -25.69
C SER A 112 -3.16 -59.85 -25.18
N ARG A 113 -2.80 -61.04 -25.67
CA ARG A 113 -3.40 -62.34 -25.26
C ARG A 113 -4.94 -62.32 -25.29
N SER A 114 -5.52 -61.81 -26.39
CA SER A 114 -6.97 -61.68 -26.60
C SER A 114 -7.74 -60.88 -25.53
N ARG A 115 -7.07 -59.96 -24.83
CA ARG A 115 -7.68 -58.94 -23.98
C ARG A 115 -7.05 -57.57 -24.26
N CYS A 116 -7.80 -56.52 -24.00
CA CYS A 116 -7.26 -55.16 -23.99
C CYS A 116 -6.68 -54.87 -22.60
N VAL A 117 -5.45 -54.36 -22.56
CA VAL A 117 -4.74 -53.96 -21.33
C VAL A 117 -4.18 -52.55 -21.48
N THR A 118 -3.81 -51.92 -20.36
CA THR A 118 -3.10 -50.64 -20.37
C THR A 118 -1.72 -50.77 -21.01
N TRP A 119 -1.22 -49.68 -21.59
CA TRP A 119 0.22 -49.55 -21.84
C TRP A 119 0.98 -49.37 -20.50
N ASP A 120 2.30 -49.55 -20.51
CA ASP A 120 3.16 -49.47 -19.31
C ASP A 120 4.60 -49.09 -19.74
N PRO A 121 5.19 -47.99 -19.22
CA PRO A 121 6.55 -47.57 -19.57
C PRO A 121 7.65 -48.59 -19.19
N VAL A 122 7.42 -49.47 -18.22
CA VAL A 122 8.44 -50.35 -17.63
C VAL A 122 8.97 -51.41 -18.62
N HIS A 123 8.28 -51.64 -19.73
CA HIS A 123 8.57 -52.71 -20.70
C HIS A 123 9.12 -52.24 -22.06
N SER A 124 9.58 -50.99 -22.19
CA SER A 124 10.17 -50.48 -23.44
C SER A 124 11.43 -49.63 -23.20
N ASP A 125 12.54 -49.99 -23.85
CA ASP A 125 13.80 -49.25 -23.74
C ASP A 125 13.68 -47.79 -24.19
N ALA A 126 14.07 -46.86 -23.31
CA ALA A 126 13.82 -45.41 -23.40
C ALA A 126 14.63 -44.66 -24.48
N ILE A 127 15.09 -45.35 -25.52
CA ILE A 127 15.98 -44.81 -26.58
C ILE A 127 15.26 -44.74 -27.95
N THR A 128 14.16 -45.47 -28.14
CA THR A 128 13.31 -45.38 -29.33
C THR A 128 11.92 -44.86 -28.96
N PRO A 129 11.42 -43.76 -29.58
CA PRO A 129 10.02 -43.38 -29.40
C PRO A 129 9.11 -44.50 -29.93
N ALA A 130 8.04 -44.80 -29.20
CA ALA A 130 7.15 -45.90 -29.57
C ALA A 130 6.56 -45.70 -30.98
N THR A 131 6.39 -46.79 -31.73
CA THR A 131 6.03 -46.77 -33.17
C THR A 131 4.66 -46.15 -33.49
N PHE A 132 3.86 -45.81 -32.47
CA PHE A 132 2.60 -45.07 -32.60
C PHE A 132 2.73 -43.54 -32.43
N CYS A 133 3.91 -43.02 -32.07
CA CYS A 133 4.17 -41.59 -31.96
C CYS A 133 4.42 -40.95 -33.34
N PRO A 134 3.97 -39.70 -33.57
CA PRO A 134 4.20 -39.03 -34.85
C PRO A 134 5.70 -38.75 -35.09
N PRO A 135 6.19 -38.82 -36.34
CA PRO A 135 7.60 -38.54 -36.64
C PRO A 135 7.94 -37.08 -36.33
N ARG A 136 8.92 -36.87 -35.44
CA ARG A 136 9.33 -35.54 -34.99
C ARG A 136 10.01 -34.77 -36.12
N THR A 137 9.36 -33.72 -36.62
CA THR A 137 9.98 -32.74 -37.51
C THR A 137 11.02 -31.93 -36.73
N PRO A 138 12.27 -31.77 -37.22
CA PRO A 138 13.25 -30.89 -36.58
C PRO A 138 12.72 -29.46 -36.57
N ALA A 139 12.95 -28.72 -35.48
CA ALA A 139 12.48 -27.34 -35.37
C ALA A 139 13.23 -26.40 -36.31
N THR A 140 12.47 -25.49 -36.92
CA THR A 140 13.01 -24.30 -37.59
C THR A 140 13.53 -23.29 -36.57
N ASP A 141 14.47 -22.44 -36.96
CA ASP A 141 15.02 -21.39 -36.10
C ASP A 141 13.92 -20.48 -35.51
N GLU A 142 12.85 -20.21 -36.27
CA GLU A 142 11.64 -19.49 -35.82
C GLU A 142 10.94 -20.09 -34.58
N ARG A 143 11.05 -21.40 -34.35
CA ARG A 143 10.55 -22.04 -33.12
C ARG A 143 11.55 -21.87 -31.98
N CYS A 144 12.84 -22.01 -32.27
CA CYS A 144 13.91 -21.90 -31.29
C CYS A 144 14.09 -20.46 -30.77
N PHE A 145 13.97 -19.44 -31.63
CA PHE A 145 14.06 -18.01 -31.26
C PHE A 145 13.02 -17.55 -30.21
N ARG A 146 12.00 -18.37 -29.91
CA ARG A 146 11.02 -18.11 -28.84
C ARG A 146 11.59 -18.31 -27.44
N TYR A 147 12.72 -19.01 -27.31
CA TYR A 147 13.38 -19.26 -26.02
C TYR A 147 14.51 -18.25 -25.79
N GLY A 148 14.29 -17.32 -24.86
CA GLY A 148 15.21 -16.21 -24.56
C GLY A 148 16.36 -16.54 -23.60
N ASP A 149 16.50 -17.80 -23.16
CA ASP A 149 17.58 -18.22 -22.26
C ASP A 149 18.09 -19.64 -22.57
N CYS A 150 19.34 -19.90 -22.17
CA CYS A 150 20.04 -21.16 -22.42
C CYS A 150 19.30 -22.39 -21.85
N SER A 151 18.71 -22.30 -20.66
CA SER A 151 18.03 -23.45 -20.04
C SER A 151 16.74 -23.75 -20.79
N SER A 152 15.86 -22.77 -20.99
CA SER A 152 14.62 -22.98 -21.77
C SER A 152 14.90 -23.43 -23.21
N CYS A 153 16.01 -22.98 -23.81
CA CYS A 153 16.46 -23.39 -25.14
C CYS A 153 16.93 -24.86 -25.21
N THR A 154 17.51 -25.40 -24.13
CA THR A 154 18.21 -26.71 -24.14
C THR A 154 17.60 -27.76 -23.21
N SER A 155 16.54 -27.41 -22.46
CA SER A 155 15.67 -28.35 -21.75
C SER A 155 14.45 -28.78 -22.57
N ASN A 156 14.16 -28.14 -23.71
CA ASN A 156 13.03 -28.52 -24.57
C ASN A 156 13.42 -29.58 -25.62
N THR A 157 12.46 -30.39 -26.03
CA THR A 157 12.67 -31.54 -26.92
C THR A 157 12.50 -31.24 -28.41
N ASN A 158 12.47 -29.95 -28.80
CA ASN A 158 12.32 -29.52 -30.20
C ASN A 158 13.62 -29.59 -31.03
N GLY A 159 14.77 -29.89 -30.41
CA GLY A 159 16.06 -29.91 -31.09
C GLY A 159 16.64 -28.51 -31.34
N CYS A 160 16.69 -27.69 -30.28
CA CYS A 160 17.34 -26.39 -30.32
C CYS A 160 18.71 -26.41 -29.61
N GLN A 161 19.59 -25.47 -29.95
CA GLN A 161 20.88 -25.23 -29.33
C GLN A 161 21.10 -23.73 -29.07
N TRP A 162 21.89 -23.43 -28.04
CA TRP A 162 22.20 -22.08 -27.60
C TRP A 162 23.62 -21.68 -28.02
N CYS A 163 23.75 -20.62 -28.81
CA CYS A 163 25.04 -20.05 -29.21
C CYS A 163 25.49 -18.94 -28.25
N GLU A 164 26.81 -18.68 -28.18
CA GLU A 164 27.41 -17.64 -27.32
C GLU A 164 26.84 -16.21 -27.53
N GLU A 165 26.29 -15.89 -28.70
CA GLU A 165 25.57 -14.62 -28.98
C GLU A 165 24.22 -14.45 -28.24
N LYS A 166 23.90 -15.31 -27.26
CA LYS A 166 22.62 -15.38 -26.54
C LYS A 166 21.40 -15.65 -27.43
N LYS A 167 21.57 -16.48 -28.48
CA LYS A 167 20.50 -16.87 -29.40
C LYS A 167 20.24 -18.37 -29.33
N CYS A 168 18.96 -18.73 -29.27
CA CYS A 168 18.50 -20.10 -29.43
C CYS A 168 18.17 -20.37 -30.90
N ILE A 169 18.86 -21.32 -31.53
CA ILE A 169 18.67 -21.74 -32.93
C ILE A 169 18.43 -23.26 -33.01
N SER A 170 18.08 -23.77 -34.18
CA SER A 170 17.98 -25.21 -34.44
C SER A 170 19.35 -25.89 -34.33
N VAL A 171 19.38 -27.17 -33.89
CA VAL A 171 20.59 -28.00 -34.01
C VAL A 171 21.03 -28.23 -35.46
N THR A 172 20.16 -27.94 -36.43
CA THR A 172 20.47 -28.01 -37.87
C THR A 172 21.13 -26.73 -38.44
N SER A 173 21.13 -25.63 -37.67
CA SER A 173 21.71 -24.33 -38.06
C SER A 173 23.04 -24.09 -37.33
N ASN A 174 24.08 -23.62 -38.04
CA ASN A 174 25.43 -23.46 -37.46
C ASN A 174 25.58 -22.19 -36.60
N CYS A 175 26.20 -22.31 -35.41
CA CYS A 175 26.62 -21.18 -34.58
C CYS A 175 27.84 -20.44 -35.18
N THR A 176 27.64 -19.68 -36.27
CA THR A 176 28.67 -18.79 -36.86
C THR A 176 28.53 -17.37 -36.35
N VAL A 177 29.59 -16.83 -35.73
CA VAL A 177 29.66 -15.43 -35.29
C VAL A 177 29.66 -14.48 -36.50
N LEU A 178 28.78 -13.48 -36.48
CA LEU A 178 28.69 -12.44 -37.53
C LEU A 178 28.50 -11.07 -36.89
N ASN A 179 29.60 -10.34 -36.70
CA ASN A 179 29.64 -9.07 -35.95
C ASN A 179 28.83 -7.96 -36.68
N PRO A 180 27.66 -7.53 -36.17
CA PRO A 180 26.65 -6.81 -36.96
C PRO A 180 26.75 -5.28 -36.81
N GLU A 181 27.96 -4.72 -36.91
CA GLU A 181 28.26 -3.30 -36.71
C GLU A 181 28.87 -2.65 -37.98
N LEU A 182 28.31 -2.93 -39.16
CA LEU A 182 28.69 -2.26 -40.43
C LEU A 182 27.74 -2.53 -41.62
N PHE A 183 26.42 -2.34 -41.49
CA PHE A 183 25.50 -2.48 -42.64
C PHE A 183 24.32 -1.47 -42.73
N HIS A 184 24.56 -0.22 -42.34
CA HIS A 184 23.60 0.88 -42.59
C HIS A 184 24.25 2.15 -43.19
N GLN A 185 24.95 2.01 -44.33
CA GLN A 185 25.08 3.12 -45.29
C GLN A 185 25.47 2.64 -46.70
N HIS A 186 25.11 3.46 -47.69
CA HIS A 186 25.29 3.32 -49.14
C HIS A 186 24.47 2.26 -49.90
N ARG A 187 24.13 2.64 -51.14
CA ARG A 187 23.28 1.96 -52.12
C ARG A 187 24.17 1.57 -53.32
N SER A 188 23.79 0.51 -54.04
CA SER A 188 24.45 -0.13 -55.20
C SER A 188 24.95 0.80 -56.33
N PRO A 189 25.81 0.34 -57.29
CA PRO A 189 26.80 -0.77 -57.26
C PRO A 189 28.15 -0.53 -58.02
N GLN A 190 29.08 -1.50 -57.89
CA GLN A 190 30.11 -1.90 -58.89
C GLN A 190 31.40 -1.01 -59.08
N PRO A 191 32.48 -1.48 -59.77
CA PRO A 191 33.78 -1.60 -59.09
C PRO A 191 35.01 -0.97 -59.80
N ILE A 192 36.05 -0.63 -59.03
CA ILE A 192 37.38 -0.21 -59.54
C ILE A 192 38.52 -0.89 -58.74
N ALA A 193 39.67 -1.08 -59.40
CA ALA A 193 40.84 -1.87 -58.97
C ALA A 193 41.81 -1.12 -58.01
N PRO A 194 42.73 -1.83 -57.32
CA PRO A 194 43.93 -1.25 -56.67
C PRO A 194 44.92 -0.65 -57.70
N PRO A 195 45.99 0.09 -57.31
CA PRO A 195 46.68 0.20 -56.01
C PRO A 195 46.68 1.66 -55.46
N THR A 196 47.54 2.21 -54.57
CA THR A 196 48.90 1.90 -54.07
C THR A 196 49.15 2.35 -52.60
N SER A 197 50.15 1.71 -51.97
CA SER A 197 51.10 2.25 -50.96
C SER A 197 50.62 2.98 -49.68
N VAL A 198 51.15 2.49 -48.54
CA VAL A 198 51.10 3.06 -47.17
C VAL A 198 49.74 2.98 -46.46
N MET A 199 49.62 1.96 -45.61
CA MET A 199 48.58 1.80 -44.59
C MET A 199 49.25 1.69 -43.21
N SER A 200 48.59 2.17 -42.16
CA SER A 200 49.17 2.22 -40.79
C SER A 200 48.95 0.93 -40.00
N GLU A 201 49.65 0.76 -38.86
CA GLU A 201 49.57 -0.46 -38.03
C GLU A 201 48.14 -0.83 -37.60
N ARG A 202 47.27 0.17 -37.38
CA ARG A 202 45.82 -0.04 -37.09
C ARG A 202 45.05 -0.76 -38.21
N GLN A 203 45.56 -0.76 -39.43
CA GLN A 203 44.96 -1.49 -40.56
C GLN A 203 45.57 -2.88 -40.73
N MET A 204 46.74 -3.14 -40.13
CA MET A 204 47.41 -4.45 -40.18
C MET A 204 46.80 -5.45 -39.18
N SER A 205 46.19 -4.98 -38.08
CA SER A 205 45.44 -5.81 -37.14
C SER A 205 44.09 -6.29 -37.71
N LEU A 206 43.39 -5.45 -38.48
CA LEU A 206 42.07 -5.75 -39.05
C LEU A 206 42.10 -6.81 -40.17
N TRP A 207 43.25 -7.03 -40.82
CA TRP A 207 43.38 -8.00 -41.90
C TRP A 207 43.88 -9.39 -41.47
N LYS A 208 44.36 -9.58 -40.23
CA LYS A 208 45.11 -10.78 -39.83
C LYS A 208 44.32 -11.91 -39.17
N HIS A 209 43.03 -11.74 -38.89
CA HIS A 209 42.18 -12.81 -38.34
C HIS A 209 40.91 -13.11 -39.17
N GLY A 210 41.12 -13.35 -40.47
CA GLY A 210 40.19 -14.15 -41.29
C GLY A 210 40.18 -15.63 -40.88
N ILE A 211 39.78 -15.93 -39.64
CA ILE A 211 39.59 -17.31 -39.15
C ILE A 211 38.15 -17.45 -38.65
N ARG A 212 37.35 -18.27 -39.37
CA ARG A 212 36.06 -18.75 -38.86
C ARG A 212 36.32 -19.66 -37.65
N LYS A 213 36.20 -19.13 -36.43
CA LYS A 213 35.94 -19.98 -35.26
C LYS A 213 34.47 -20.41 -35.30
N SER A 214 34.21 -21.70 -35.15
CA SER A 214 32.88 -22.16 -34.73
C SER A 214 32.64 -21.63 -33.32
N GLY A 215 31.50 -20.98 -33.07
CA GLY A 215 31.10 -20.64 -31.71
C GLY A 215 30.82 -21.91 -30.90
N ASN A 216 31.01 -21.86 -29.58
CA ASN A 216 30.59 -22.98 -28.73
C ASN A 216 29.06 -23.07 -28.73
N ALA A 217 28.52 -24.24 -29.06
CA ALA A 217 27.10 -24.53 -29.01
C ALA A 217 26.77 -25.33 -27.74
N VAL A 218 25.79 -24.86 -26.96
CA VAL A 218 25.27 -25.59 -25.81
C VAL A 218 23.97 -26.27 -26.22
N ASN A 219 23.93 -27.60 -26.09
CA ASN A 219 22.80 -28.47 -26.47
C ASN A 219 22.24 -29.28 -25.28
N ASN A 220 22.68 -28.97 -24.06
CA ASN A 220 22.23 -29.63 -22.83
C ASN A 220 22.22 -28.60 -21.69
N TYR A 221 21.08 -28.47 -21.02
CA TYR A 221 20.83 -27.49 -19.96
C TYR A 221 21.82 -27.56 -18.78
N THR A 222 22.40 -28.74 -18.51
CA THR A 222 23.43 -28.92 -17.46
C THR A 222 24.74 -28.18 -17.74
N ARG A 223 24.97 -27.72 -18.99
CA ARG A 223 26.15 -26.94 -19.39
C ARG A 223 25.87 -25.43 -19.50
N CYS A 224 24.65 -24.97 -19.18
CA CYS A 224 24.34 -23.54 -19.16
C CYS A 224 24.97 -22.85 -17.95
N GLN A 225 25.75 -21.79 -18.19
CA GLN A 225 26.30 -20.93 -17.13
C GLN A 225 25.17 -20.18 -16.40
N VAL A 226 24.88 -20.60 -15.16
CA VAL A 226 23.79 -20.04 -14.36
C VAL A 226 24.18 -18.66 -13.84
N ARG A 227 23.54 -17.61 -14.35
CA ARG A 227 23.74 -16.23 -13.87
C ARG A 227 22.84 -15.92 -12.67
N ASN A 228 23.36 -15.14 -11.71
CA ASN A 228 22.57 -14.63 -10.58
C ASN A 228 21.24 -13.99 -11.03
N GLU A 229 21.27 -13.23 -12.13
CA GLU A 229 20.11 -12.64 -12.82
C GLU A 229 18.94 -13.64 -12.98
N GLN A 230 19.24 -14.87 -13.39
CA GLN A 230 18.27 -15.94 -13.65
C GLN A 230 17.89 -16.75 -12.40
N VAL A 231 18.63 -16.60 -11.30
CA VAL A 231 18.29 -17.19 -10.00
C VAL A 231 17.38 -16.24 -9.22
N CYS A 232 17.70 -14.95 -9.19
CA CYS A 232 16.92 -13.93 -8.52
C CYS A 232 15.53 -13.77 -9.18
N ALA A 233 15.46 -13.67 -10.51
CA ALA A 233 14.20 -13.53 -11.24
C ALA A 233 13.22 -14.72 -11.09
N LYS A 234 13.65 -15.85 -10.50
CA LYS A 234 12.79 -16.99 -10.16
C LYS A 234 12.20 -16.92 -8.74
N SER A 235 12.71 -16.04 -7.88
CA SER A 235 12.27 -15.90 -6.49
C SER A 235 11.06 -14.96 -6.37
N ALA A 236 9.85 -15.54 -6.42
CA ALA A 236 8.58 -14.80 -6.39
C ALA A 236 8.17 -14.19 -5.02
N ASN A 237 9.08 -14.12 -4.04
CA ASN A 237 8.82 -13.51 -2.73
C ASN A 237 10.13 -13.10 -2.01
N CYS A 238 10.03 -12.16 -1.08
CA CYS A 238 11.16 -11.61 -0.30
C CYS A 238 12.01 -12.69 0.36
N ARG A 239 11.40 -13.74 0.95
CA ARG A 239 12.15 -14.81 1.65
C ARG A 239 12.99 -15.63 0.67
N SER A 240 12.40 -16.11 -0.43
CA SER A 240 13.11 -16.81 -1.50
C SER A 240 14.21 -15.94 -2.13
N CYS A 241 14.00 -14.63 -2.22
CA CYS A 241 15.01 -13.68 -2.66
C CYS A 241 16.19 -13.58 -1.67
N SER A 242 15.89 -13.34 -0.39
CA SER A 242 16.88 -13.17 0.69
C SER A 242 17.74 -14.39 1.01
N LEU A 243 17.34 -15.59 0.55
CA LEU A 243 18.14 -16.80 0.69
C LEU A 243 19.39 -16.82 -0.22
N ASN A 244 19.49 -15.88 -1.18
CA ASN A 244 20.66 -15.71 -2.03
C ASN A 244 21.26 -14.31 -1.86
N LEU A 245 22.50 -14.24 -1.36
CA LEU A 245 23.26 -13.02 -1.08
C LEU A 245 23.57 -12.15 -2.32
N ASN A 246 23.34 -12.68 -3.52
CA ASN A 246 23.48 -11.99 -4.80
C ASN A 246 22.15 -11.41 -5.31
N CYS A 247 21.06 -11.53 -4.54
CA CYS A 247 19.72 -11.07 -4.90
C CYS A 247 19.19 -9.99 -3.95
N GLN A 248 18.39 -9.06 -4.49
CA GLN A 248 17.73 -8.00 -3.73
C GLN A 248 16.25 -7.93 -4.14
N TRP A 249 15.38 -7.83 -3.13
CA TRP A 249 13.94 -7.67 -3.31
C TRP A 249 13.58 -6.18 -3.46
N ASP A 250 12.82 -5.81 -4.49
CA ASP A 250 12.21 -4.49 -4.60
C ASP A 250 10.80 -4.52 -3.99
N PRO A 251 10.55 -3.84 -2.85
CA PRO A 251 9.23 -3.79 -2.24
C PRO A 251 8.21 -2.90 -2.99
N GLN A 252 8.64 -2.06 -3.95
CA GLN A 252 7.75 -1.26 -4.79
C GLN A 252 7.28 -2.02 -6.04
N GLN A 253 8.17 -2.82 -6.66
CA GLN A 253 7.87 -3.59 -7.87
C GLN A 253 7.42 -5.05 -7.57
N GLN A 254 7.63 -5.53 -6.33
CA GLN A 254 7.33 -6.89 -5.86
C GLN A 254 8.05 -8.01 -6.62
N ASP A 255 9.29 -7.75 -7.02
CA ASP A 255 10.15 -8.71 -7.69
C ASP A 255 11.57 -8.77 -7.10
N CYS A 256 12.36 -9.72 -7.59
CA CYS A 256 13.67 -10.07 -7.07
C CYS A 256 14.73 -9.89 -8.15
N HIS A 257 15.54 -8.84 -8.04
CA HIS A 257 16.62 -8.52 -8.97
C HIS A 257 17.94 -9.13 -8.51
N ALA A 258 18.89 -9.31 -9.43
CA ALA A 258 20.28 -9.57 -9.06
C ALA A 258 20.99 -8.27 -8.70
N ILE A 259 21.80 -8.31 -7.65
CA ILE A 259 22.61 -7.18 -7.19
C ILE A 259 23.73 -6.95 -8.22
N PRO A 260 23.86 -5.73 -8.80
CA PRO A 260 24.93 -5.43 -9.74
C PRO A 260 26.32 -5.54 -9.09
N ALA A 261 27.28 -6.12 -9.80
CA ALA A 261 28.64 -6.36 -9.30
C ALA A 261 29.42 -5.08 -8.92
N HIS A 262 28.97 -3.90 -9.36
CA HIS A 262 29.66 -2.62 -9.18
C HIS A 262 29.52 -1.99 -7.79
N LEU A 263 28.85 -2.61 -6.81
CA LEU A 263 28.72 -2.07 -5.43
C LEU A 263 30.07 -1.78 -4.73
N CYS A 264 31.16 -2.44 -5.13
CA CYS A 264 32.49 -2.19 -4.58
C CYS A 264 33.29 -1.08 -5.31
N GLY A 265 32.79 -0.59 -6.44
CA GLY A 265 33.56 0.20 -7.41
C GLY A 265 34.49 -0.65 -8.28
N GLU A 266 35.08 -0.05 -9.31
CA GLU A 266 35.99 -0.75 -10.22
C GLU A 266 37.29 -1.20 -9.54
N GLY A 267 37.80 -2.37 -9.91
CA GLY A 267 39.03 -2.94 -9.34
C GLY A 267 38.89 -3.53 -7.94
N TRP A 268 37.67 -3.73 -7.44
CA TRP A 268 37.38 -4.37 -6.15
C TRP A 268 36.44 -5.58 -6.32
N SER A 269 36.67 -6.64 -5.55
CA SER A 269 35.86 -7.88 -5.56
C SER A 269 35.02 -8.00 -4.29
N ARG A 270 33.70 -8.23 -4.42
CA ARG A 270 32.83 -8.46 -3.25
C ARG A 270 33.04 -9.88 -2.72
N VAL A 271 33.36 -9.99 -1.43
CA VAL A 271 33.49 -11.27 -0.71
C VAL A 271 32.70 -11.18 0.60
N GLY A 272 31.46 -11.67 0.56
CA GLY A 272 30.50 -11.47 1.65
C GLY A 272 30.09 -10.01 1.78
N GLU A 273 30.22 -9.46 2.98
CA GLU A 273 29.87 -8.06 3.31
C GLU A 273 31.05 -7.08 3.15
N ALA A 274 32.21 -7.60 2.71
CA ALA A 274 33.41 -6.85 2.42
C ALA A 274 33.68 -6.75 0.90
N CYS A 275 34.38 -5.70 0.52
CA CYS A 275 35.02 -5.53 -0.77
C CYS A 275 36.54 -5.68 -0.57
N LEU A 276 37.16 -6.64 -1.24
CA LEU A 276 38.61 -6.87 -1.21
C LEU A 276 39.28 -6.40 -2.51
N ARG A 277 40.52 -5.92 -2.40
CA ARG A 277 41.36 -5.55 -3.54
C ARG A 277 42.82 -5.91 -3.26
N ILE A 278 43.38 -6.77 -4.11
CA ILE A 278 44.82 -7.08 -4.12
C ILE A 278 45.53 -6.05 -5.00
N ASN A 279 46.67 -5.53 -4.55
CA ASN A 279 47.57 -4.71 -5.36
C ASN A 279 48.97 -5.33 -5.34
N SER A 280 49.69 -5.26 -6.46
CA SER A 280 51.04 -5.82 -6.64
C SER A 280 52.16 -4.77 -6.45
N SER A 281 51.88 -3.67 -5.77
CA SER A 281 52.88 -2.64 -5.44
C SER A 281 53.76 -3.09 -4.27
N ARG A 282 55.09 -3.03 -4.44
CA ARG A 282 56.05 -3.28 -3.36
C ARG A 282 56.13 -2.06 -2.45
N GLU A 283 55.63 -2.21 -1.22
CA GLU A 283 55.51 -1.13 -0.22
C GLU A 283 55.90 -1.62 1.18
N SER A 284 56.14 -0.68 2.10
CA SER A 284 56.21 -0.98 3.54
C SER A 284 54.80 -1.19 4.13
N PHE A 285 54.71 -1.75 5.33
CA PHE A 285 53.41 -1.98 5.97
C PHE A 285 52.66 -0.66 6.21
N ASP A 286 53.35 0.37 6.71
CA ASP A 286 52.75 1.68 6.99
C ASP A 286 52.31 2.39 5.70
N ASN A 287 53.10 2.27 4.62
CA ASN A 287 52.72 2.74 3.29
C ASN A 287 51.50 1.99 2.74
N ALA A 288 51.44 0.66 2.90
CA ALA A 288 50.33 -0.17 2.47
C ALA A 288 49.03 0.16 3.22
N GLN A 289 49.12 0.38 4.54
CA GLN A 289 48.02 0.84 5.38
C GLN A 289 47.51 2.22 4.91
N HIS A 290 48.40 3.17 4.61
CA HIS A 290 48.05 4.48 4.07
C HIS A 290 47.46 4.39 2.64
N TYR A 291 47.97 3.49 1.80
CA TYR A 291 47.45 3.25 0.45
C TYR A 291 46.00 2.76 0.50
N CYS A 292 45.67 1.81 1.38
CA CYS A 292 44.29 1.37 1.55
C CYS A 292 43.38 2.46 2.11
N LYS A 293 43.88 3.30 3.05
CA LYS A 293 43.15 4.45 3.60
C LYS A 293 42.89 5.54 2.55
N ASN A 294 43.75 5.68 1.53
CA ASN A 294 43.51 6.54 0.36
C ASN A 294 42.45 6.00 -0.62
N LEU A 295 41.91 4.79 -0.40
CA LEU A 295 40.88 4.17 -1.24
C LEU A 295 39.56 3.89 -0.47
N ASP A 296 39.31 4.66 0.59
CA ASP A 296 38.17 4.52 1.51
C ASP A 296 38.07 3.13 2.16
N GLY A 297 39.22 2.54 2.51
CA GLY A 297 39.32 1.23 3.16
C GLY A 297 40.45 1.15 4.20
N ASN A 298 40.70 -0.05 4.68
CA ASN A 298 41.84 -0.41 5.54
C ASN A 298 42.64 -1.55 4.90
N ILE A 299 43.78 -1.89 5.49
CA ILE A 299 44.47 -3.14 5.19
C ILE A 299 43.66 -4.31 5.75
N ALA A 300 43.49 -5.39 4.98
CA ALA A 300 42.46 -6.41 5.21
C ALA A 300 42.66 -7.23 6.49
N SER A 301 41.58 -7.46 7.25
CA SER A 301 41.59 -8.32 8.45
C SER A 301 41.24 -9.78 8.15
N LEU A 302 40.71 -10.09 6.95
CA LEU A 302 40.45 -11.46 6.48
C LEU A 302 39.70 -12.32 7.52
N ALA A 303 38.78 -11.71 8.26
CA ALA A 303 38.15 -12.27 9.45
C ALA A 303 37.23 -13.49 9.20
N THR A 304 37.02 -13.87 7.94
CA THR A 304 36.21 -15.04 7.55
C THR A 304 36.94 -15.95 6.58
N SER A 305 36.70 -17.26 6.66
CA SER A 305 37.33 -18.24 5.76
C SER A 305 37.09 -17.90 4.29
N LYS A 306 35.89 -17.44 3.92
CA LYS A 306 35.57 -17.03 2.53
C LYS A 306 36.47 -15.93 1.98
N GLN A 307 36.95 -15.01 2.82
CA GLN A 307 37.90 -13.96 2.44
C GLN A 307 39.29 -14.53 2.23
N VAL A 308 39.69 -15.47 3.09
CA VAL A 308 40.94 -16.23 2.95
C VAL A 308 40.93 -17.07 1.68
N ASP A 309 39.91 -17.91 1.48
CA ASP A 309 39.72 -18.78 0.30
C ASP A 309 39.87 -17.99 -1.01
N PHE A 310 39.18 -16.84 -1.11
CA PHE A 310 39.25 -15.94 -2.27
C PHE A 310 40.67 -15.37 -2.49
N VAL A 311 41.33 -14.90 -1.44
CA VAL A 311 42.69 -14.33 -1.54
C VAL A 311 43.70 -15.39 -1.99
N LEU A 312 43.60 -16.61 -1.46
CA LEU A 312 44.50 -17.71 -1.82
C LEU A 312 44.29 -18.16 -3.27
N GLU A 313 43.04 -18.27 -3.73
CA GLU A 313 42.74 -18.62 -5.13
C GLU A 313 43.26 -17.54 -6.11
N GLU A 314 43.07 -16.25 -5.78
CA GLU A 314 43.54 -15.15 -6.63
C GLU A 314 45.08 -15.05 -6.64
N LEU A 315 45.76 -15.30 -5.51
CA LEU A 315 47.23 -15.40 -5.46
C LEU A 315 47.77 -16.54 -6.33
N GLN A 316 47.10 -17.71 -6.32
CA GLN A 316 47.47 -18.82 -7.21
C GLN A 316 47.30 -18.45 -8.71
N ARG A 317 46.29 -17.64 -9.06
CA ARG A 317 46.13 -17.11 -10.44
C ARG A 317 47.25 -16.16 -10.83
N TYR A 318 47.74 -15.32 -9.92
CA TYR A 318 48.93 -14.48 -10.17
C TYR A 318 50.21 -15.32 -10.33
N GLU A 319 50.39 -16.37 -9.53
CA GLU A 319 51.54 -17.27 -9.66
C GLU A 319 51.52 -18.06 -10.98
N GLN A 320 50.35 -18.50 -11.45
CA GLN A 320 50.16 -19.06 -12.80
C GLN A 320 50.49 -18.06 -13.94
N GLN A 321 50.42 -16.76 -13.67
CA GLN A 321 50.84 -15.68 -14.59
C GLN A 321 52.31 -15.26 -14.38
N MET A 322 53.11 -16.10 -13.71
CA MET A 322 54.52 -15.87 -13.34
C MET A 322 54.74 -14.60 -12.49
N ARG A 323 53.76 -14.25 -11.64
CA ARG A 323 53.85 -13.17 -10.65
C ARG A 323 53.59 -13.73 -9.25
N LYS A 324 54.64 -14.21 -8.56
CA LYS A 324 54.52 -14.52 -7.13
C LYS A 324 54.37 -13.22 -6.35
N LEU A 325 53.29 -13.11 -5.57
CA LEU A 325 53.01 -11.98 -4.68
C LEU A 325 53.07 -12.45 -3.23
N SER A 326 53.58 -11.60 -2.35
CA SER A 326 53.73 -11.87 -0.91
C SER A 326 53.06 -10.76 -0.07
N PRO A 327 51.73 -10.60 -0.17
CA PRO A 327 51.08 -9.36 0.22
C PRO A 327 51.01 -9.17 1.73
N TRP A 328 51.16 -7.91 2.15
CA TRP A 328 50.80 -7.48 3.50
C TRP A 328 49.31 -7.73 3.80
N VAL A 329 49.05 -8.25 5.00
CA VAL A 329 47.71 -8.39 5.60
C VAL A 329 47.64 -7.56 6.89
N GLY A 330 46.45 -7.20 7.35
CA GLY A 330 46.23 -6.27 8.48
C GLY A 330 46.52 -6.85 9.87
N LEU A 331 47.49 -7.76 9.99
CA LEU A 331 47.81 -8.50 11.22
C LEU A 331 49.11 -7.99 11.84
N ARG A 332 49.05 -7.55 13.11
CA ARG A 332 50.17 -6.95 13.83
C ARG A 332 50.28 -7.38 15.30
N LYS A 333 51.50 -7.34 15.84
CA LYS A 333 51.84 -7.74 17.22
C LYS A 333 51.53 -6.59 18.20
N ILE A 334 50.40 -6.67 18.90
CA ILE A 334 49.90 -5.64 19.82
C ILE A 334 50.58 -5.77 21.18
N ASN A 335 51.14 -4.67 21.69
CA ASN A 335 51.80 -4.58 23.01
C ASN A 335 52.73 -5.76 23.33
N VAL A 336 53.51 -6.20 22.33
CA VAL A 336 54.49 -7.32 22.37
C VAL A 336 53.88 -8.70 22.67
N SER A 337 52.62 -8.80 23.08
CA SER A 337 52.07 -9.95 23.82
C SER A 337 51.11 -10.83 23.04
N TYR A 338 50.45 -10.32 22.01
CA TYR A 338 49.59 -11.10 21.12
C TYR A 338 49.49 -10.49 19.73
N TRP A 339 49.03 -11.28 18.76
CA TRP A 339 48.74 -10.80 17.41
C TRP A 339 47.25 -10.45 17.28
N GLY A 340 46.95 -9.29 16.70
CA GLY A 340 45.61 -8.80 16.47
C GLY A 340 45.48 -8.13 15.11
N TRP A 341 44.27 -8.13 14.58
CA TRP A 341 43.92 -7.53 13.31
C TRP A 341 43.73 -5.99 13.44
N GLU A 342 43.75 -5.28 12.31
CA GLU A 342 43.54 -3.83 12.25
C GLU A 342 42.14 -3.39 12.73
N ASP A 343 41.14 -4.29 12.68
CA ASP A 343 39.82 -4.11 13.30
C ASP A 343 39.78 -4.36 14.83
N SER A 344 40.96 -4.58 15.44
CA SER A 344 41.20 -4.93 16.85
C SER A 344 40.71 -6.32 17.30
N SER A 345 40.24 -7.18 16.39
CA SER A 345 39.92 -8.57 16.74
C SER A 345 41.18 -9.43 16.98
N PRO A 346 41.14 -10.40 17.92
CA PRO A 346 42.27 -11.25 18.23
C PRO A 346 42.52 -12.29 17.13
N PHE A 347 43.79 -12.54 16.79
CA PHE A 347 44.13 -13.58 15.82
C PHE A 347 43.83 -14.98 16.37
N THR A 348 42.96 -15.73 15.68
CA THR A 348 42.77 -17.16 15.94
C THR A 348 43.40 -17.95 14.79
N ASN A 349 44.30 -18.87 15.14
CA ASN A 349 45.05 -19.72 14.19
C ASN A 349 44.12 -20.82 13.62
N THR A 350 43.17 -20.41 12.77
CA THR A 350 42.02 -21.21 12.32
C THR A 350 41.88 -21.22 10.79
N SER A 351 41.83 -20.04 10.17
CA SER A 351 41.70 -19.89 8.71
C SER A 351 43.04 -19.59 8.02
N LEU A 352 43.93 -18.87 8.70
CA LEU A 352 45.32 -18.63 8.31
C LEU A 352 46.24 -19.18 9.39
N GLN A 353 47.42 -19.67 8.99
CA GLN A 353 48.35 -20.35 9.89
C GLN A 353 49.76 -19.74 9.78
N TRP A 354 50.44 -19.62 10.92
CA TRP A 354 51.87 -19.32 10.92
C TRP A 354 52.65 -20.48 10.31
N LEU A 355 53.62 -20.18 9.44
CA LEU A 355 54.55 -21.20 8.96
C LEU A 355 55.43 -21.73 10.11
N PRO A 356 56.05 -22.92 9.96
CA PRO A 356 57.03 -23.41 10.92
C PRO A 356 58.11 -22.37 11.21
N GLU A 357 58.49 -22.25 12.49
CA GLU A 357 59.42 -21.25 13.03
C GLU A 357 58.93 -19.78 13.02
N GLU A 358 57.67 -19.52 12.64
CA GLU A 358 57.00 -18.22 12.78
C GLU A 358 55.91 -18.25 13.89
N PRO A 359 55.50 -17.10 14.46
CA PRO A 359 55.98 -15.74 14.21
C PRO A 359 57.35 -15.48 14.84
N SER A 360 58.31 -15.10 14.01
CA SER A 360 59.65 -14.71 14.46
C SER A 360 59.64 -13.41 15.27
N ASP A 361 60.49 -13.32 16.30
CA ASP A 361 60.70 -12.07 17.08
C ASP A 361 61.39 -10.96 16.27
N SER A 362 61.77 -11.24 15.03
CA SER A 362 62.26 -10.28 14.04
C SER A 362 61.17 -9.34 13.52
N GLY A 363 59.88 -9.61 13.76
CA GLY A 363 58.77 -8.90 13.14
C GLY A 363 57.61 -8.50 14.04
N PHE A 364 56.91 -7.43 13.63
CA PHE A 364 55.72 -6.89 14.29
C PHE A 364 54.50 -6.79 13.35
N CYS A 365 54.69 -7.02 12.05
CA CYS A 365 53.66 -7.03 11.02
C CYS A 365 53.73 -8.32 10.20
N ALA A 366 52.61 -8.82 9.67
CA ALA A 366 52.55 -10.09 8.97
C ALA A 366 52.17 -9.98 7.49
N TYR A 367 52.68 -10.91 6.69
CA TYR A 367 52.39 -11.05 5.26
C TYR A 367 52.13 -12.53 4.90
N LEU A 368 51.46 -12.75 3.78
CA LEU A 368 51.26 -14.08 3.21
C LEU A 368 52.46 -14.47 2.34
N ASP A 369 53.06 -15.64 2.57
CA ASP A 369 54.21 -16.16 1.80
C ASP A 369 53.84 -17.37 0.92
N ARG A 370 52.87 -18.19 1.38
CA ARG A 370 52.45 -19.43 0.70
C ARG A 370 50.93 -19.55 0.62
N ALA A 371 50.41 -19.43 -0.60
CA ALA A 371 48.98 -19.50 -0.88
C ALA A 371 48.43 -20.94 -0.80
N GLU A 372 49.29 -21.95 -0.84
CA GLU A 372 48.95 -23.38 -0.87
C GLU A 372 48.72 -23.96 0.53
N VAL A 373 49.21 -23.29 1.57
CA VAL A 373 49.16 -23.71 2.98
C VAL A 373 48.65 -22.60 3.92
N SER A 374 47.98 -21.58 3.38
CA SER A 374 47.45 -20.43 4.15
C SER A 374 48.51 -19.72 5.02
N GLY A 375 49.76 -19.68 4.53
CA GLY A 375 50.96 -19.48 5.33
C GLY A 375 51.36 -18.02 5.57
N LEU A 376 51.35 -17.61 6.83
CA LEU A 376 51.79 -16.32 7.34
C LEU A 376 53.25 -16.34 7.83
N LYS A 377 53.95 -15.22 7.64
CA LYS A 377 55.28 -14.93 8.24
C LYS A 377 55.32 -13.54 8.85
N ALA A 378 56.17 -13.34 9.87
CA ALA A 378 56.40 -12.02 10.46
C ALA A 378 57.54 -11.28 9.74
N ASN A 379 57.50 -9.95 9.76
CA ASN A 379 58.56 -9.07 9.25
C ASN A 379 58.59 -7.74 10.05
N PRO A 380 59.69 -6.98 10.02
CA PRO A 380 59.65 -5.57 10.43
C PRO A 380 58.64 -4.82 9.57
N CYS A 381 57.79 -3.99 10.17
CA CYS A 381 56.80 -3.18 9.43
C CYS A 381 57.46 -2.19 8.43
N THR A 382 58.74 -1.86 8.67
CA THR A 382 59.61 -1.05 7.81
C THR A 382 60.27 -1.82 6.66
N ALA A 383 60.18 -3.15 6.61
CA ALA A 383 60.58 -3.92 5.44
C ALA A 383 59.59 -3.68 4.28
N THR A 384 59.90 -4.21 3.08
CA THR A 384 58.96 -4.18 1.94
C THR A 384 58.63 -5.60 1.49
N THR A 385 57.38 -5.85 1.08
CA THR A 385 56.95 -7.12 0.48
C THR A 385 56.19 -6.88 -0.82
N ASP A 386 56.00 -7.92 -1.62
CA ASP A 386 55.46 -7.80 -2.99
C ASP A 386 53.94 -7.87 -3.01
N GLY A 387 53.32 -6.78 -2.57
CA GLY A 387 51.89 -6.53 -2.65
C GLY A 387 51.22 -6.21 -1.32
N LEU A 388 49.92 -5.98 -1.37
CA LEU A 388 49.06 -5.66 -0.23
C LEU A 388 47.60 -5.96 -0.55
N ILE A 389 46.80 -6.26 0.48
CA ILE A 389 45.36 -6.51 0.35
C ILE A 389 44.59 -5.43 1.12
N CYS A 390 43.78 -4.66 0.40
CA CYS A 390 42.86 -3.69 0.98
C CYS A 390 41.46 -4.28 1.16
N GLU A 391 40.75 -3.79 2.17
CA GLU A 391 39.39 -4.16 2.54
C GLU A 391 38.56 -2.91 2.85
N LYS A 392 37.31 -2.88 2.38
CA LYS A 392 36.32 -1.86 2.77
C LYS A 392 34.93 -2.48 2.86
N PRO A 393 34.00 -1.96 3.69
CA PRO A 393 32.63 -2.44 3.72
C PRO A 393 31.92 -2.23 2.37
N VAL A 394 30.94 -3.06 2.05
CA VAL A 394 30.06 -2.84 0.89
C VAL A 394 29.24 -1.57 1.12
N VAL A 395 29.46 -0.55 0.28
CA VAL A 395 28.72 0.73 0.35
C VAL A 395 27.32 0.54 -0.23
N SER A 396 26.37 0.13 0.63
CA SER A 396 24.96 0.04 0.25
C SER A 396 24.37 1.44 0.01
N PRO A 397 23.81 1.74 -1.18
CA PRO A 397 23.24 3.05 -1.48
C PRO A 397 21.98 3.42 -0.69
N ASN A 398 21.50 2.55 0.22
CA ASN A 398 20.19 2.72 0.84
C ASN A 398 20.14 2.17 2.28
N GLN A 399 20.35 3.05 3.27
CA GLN A 399 20.18 2.71 4.70
C GLN A 399 18.71 2.41 5.10
N ASN A 400 17.75 2.56 4.17
CA ASN A 400 16.34 2.22 4.38
C ASN A 400 15.95 0.80 3.92
N ALA A 401 16.93 -0.05 3.57
CA ALA A 401 16.69 -1.48 3.32
C ALA A 401 16.30 -2.23 4.62
N ARG A 402 15.02 -2.12 5.01
CA ARG A 402 14.45 -2.93 6.10
C ARG A 402 14.62 -4.42 5.76
N PRO A 403 15.00 -5.29 6.72
CA PRO A 403 15.11 -6.72 6.47
C PRO A 403 13.76 -7.31 6.03
N CYS A 404 13.78 -8.35 5.19
CA CYS A 404 12.58 -9.11 4.85
C CYS A 404 11.85 -9.53 6.14
N LYS A 405 10.55 -9.25 6.21
CA LYS A 405 9.74 -9.47 7.42
C LYS A 405 9.77 -10.94 7.85
N THR A 406 9.76 -11.19 9.15
CA THR A 406 9.71 -12.55 9.72
C THR A 406 8.46 -13.27 9.21
N PRO A 407 8.62 -14.36 8.42
CA PRO A 407 7.52 -15.02 7.73
C PRO A 407 6.56 -15.65 8.73
N CYS A 408 5.27 -15.61 8.42
CA CYS A 408 4.19 -16.05 9.29
C CYS A 408 4.42 -17.46 9.86
N SER A 409 4.94 -18.40 9.05
CA SER A 409 5.22 -19.79 9.46
C SER A 409 6.17 -19.96 10.66
N LEU A 410 6.95 -18.93 11.02
CA LEU A 410 7.84 -18.96 12.20
C LEU A 410 7.21 -18.35 13.47
N ARG A 411 6.03 -17.74 13.34
CA ARG A 411 5.28 -17.15 14.46
C ARG A 411 4.42 -18.25 15.11
N ASN A 412 4.94 -18.83 16.19
CA ASN A 412 4.37 -20.01 16.85
C ASN A 412 3.28 -19.73 17.89
N SER A 413 2.84 -18.48 18.03
CA SER A 413 1.75 -18.06 18.91
C SER A 413 0.88 -17.01 18.24
N CYS A 414 -0.40 -16.97 18.60
CA CYS A 414 -1.36 -16.03 17.99
C CYS A 414 -0.90 -14.57 18.11
N GLY A 415 -0.59 -14.09 19.32
CA GLY A 415 -0.24 -12.67 19.52
C GLY A 415 1.03 -12.23 18.78
N ASN A 416 1.94 -13.16 18.49
CA ASN A 416 3.09 -12.89 17.62
C ASN A 416 2.65 -12.90 16.15
N CYS A 417 1.81 -13.86 15.75
CA CYS A 417 1.20 -13.94 14.42
C CYS A 417 0.49 -12.63 14.02
N THR A 418 -0.51 -12.22 14.79
CA THR A 418 -1.43 -11.11 14.48
C THR A 418 -0.90 -9.72 14.84
N SER A 419 0.31 -9.63 15.43
CA SER A 419 1.00 -8.36 15.78
C SER A 419 1.14 -7.36 14.63
N GLN A 420 0.94 -7.81 13.38
CA GLN A 420 0.96 -7.01 12.16
C GLN A 420 -0.34 -7.28 11.39
N ALA A 421 -1.31 -6.38 11.55
CA ALA A 421 -2.67 -6.55 11.04
C ALA A 421 -2.71 -6.84 9.52
N MET A 422 -3.53 -7.82 9.15
CA MET A 422 -3.80 -8.28 7.76
C MET A 422 -2.63 -8.93 6.99
N GLU A 423 -1.42 -9.04 7.54
CA GLU A 423 -0.29 -9.69 6.87
C GLU A 423 -0.18 -11.20 7.18
N CYS A 424 -0.42 -11.58 8.43
CA CYS A 424 -0.48 -12.98 8.85
C CYS A 424 -1.85 -13.32 9.45
N MET A 425 -2.26 -14.58 9.33
CA MET A 425 -3.49 -15.10 9.92
C MET A 425 -3.18 -16.29 10.81
N TRP A 426 -3.64 -16.24 12.06
CA TRP A 426 -3.47 -17.32 13.03
C TRP A 426 -4.61 -18.32 12.92
N CYS A 427 -4.29 -19.59 12.72
CA CYS A 427 -5.27 -20.67 12.80
C CYS A 427 -5.27 -21.29 14.20
N SER A 428 -6.37 -21.09 14.94
CA SER A 428 -6.50 -21.61 16.31
C SER A 428 -6.58 -23.13 16.36
N SER A 429 -7.40 -23.75 15.49
CA SER A 429 -7.60 -25.21 15.47
C SER A 429 -6.34 -26.01 15.10
N THR A 430 -5.46 -25.48 14.25
CA THR A 430 -4.21 -26.16 13.86
C THR A 430 -2.95 -25.61 14.54
N LYS A 431 -3.08 -24.54 15.33
CA LYS A 431 -1.98 -23.81 16.02
C LYS A 431 -0.86 -23.39 15.08
N ARG A 432 -1.23 -22.86 13.90
CA ARG A 432 -0.33 -22.44 12.82
C ARG A 432 -0.61 -21.01 12.38
N CYS A 433 0.44 -20.23 12.20
CA CYS A 433 0.38 -18.92 11.57
C CYS A 433 0.71 -19.04 10.07
N VAL A 434 -0.14 -18.49 9.20
CA VAL A 434 0.04 -18.50 7.74
C VAL A 434 0.01 -17.08 7.17
N ASP A 435 0.56 -16.90 5.96
CA ASP A 435 0.42 -15.66 5.20
C ASP A 435 -1.02 -15.50 4.71
N SER A 436 -1.58 -14.29 4.77
CA SER A 436 -2.98 -14.04 4.38
C SER A 436 -3.25 -14.39 2.91
N ASN A 437 -2.26 -14.23 2.04
CA ASN A 437 -2.32 -14.58 0.62
C ASN A 437 -2.14 -16.09 0.37
N ALA A 438 -1.52 -16.81 1.32
CA ALA A 438 -1.27 -18.25 1.21
C ALA A 438 -2.33 -19.13 1.90
N TYR A 439 -3.29 -18.55 2.65
CA TYR A 439 -4.26 -19.30 3.45
C TYR A 439 -5.01 -20.39 2.67
N VAL A 440 -5.56 -20.06 1.49
CA VAL A 440 -6.35 -20.98 0.64
C VAL A 440 -5.51 -22.18 0.15
N ILE A 441 -4.20 -21.99 0.02
CA ILE A 441 -3.23 -23.02 -0.40
C ILE A 441 -2.71 -23.81 0.82
N SER A 442 -2.64 -23.16 1.99
CA SER A 442 -2.11 -23.72 3.24
C SER A 442 -3.13 -24.57 4.01
N PHE A 443 -4.42 -24.27 3.84
CA PHE A 443 -5.54 -24.99 4.47
C PHE A 443 -6.61 -25.39 3.43
N PRO A 444 -6.27 -26.25 2.45
CA PRO A 444 -7.27 -26.81 1.57
C PRO A 444 -8.33 -27.59 2.39
N TYR A 445 -9.53 -27.75 1.84
CA TYR A 445 -10.67 -28.42 2.49
C TYR A 445 -11.19 -27.77 3.79
N GLY A 446 -10.77 -26.55 4.14
CA GLY A 446 -11.20 -25.90 5.38
C GLY A 446 -10.57 -26.50 6.65
N GLN A 447 -9.37 -27.08 6.53
CA GLN A 447 -8.59 -27.61 7.66
C GLN A 447 -8.34 -26.60 8.80
N CYS A 448 -8.47 -25.30 8.49
CA CYS A 448 -8.53 -24.25 9.48
C CYS A 448 -9.97 -23.77 9.67
N LEU A 449 -10.59 -24.10 10.81
CA LEU A 449 -12.00 -23.83 11.10
C LEU A 449 -12.28 -22.33 11.31
N GLU A 450 -11.35 -21.63 11.96
CA GLU A 450 -11.40 -20.19 12.22
C GLU A 450 -9.99 -19.61 12.11
N TRP A 451 -9.86 -18.40 11.54
CA TRP A 451 -8.60 -17.68 11.41
C TRP A 451 -8.69 -16.26 11.98
N GLN A 452 -7.71 -15.89 12.80
CA GLN A 452 -7.66 -14.62 13.51
C GLN A 452 -6.58 -13.71 12.90
N THR A 453 -6.92 -12.46 12.59
CA THR A 453 -6.02 -11.45 11.97
C THR A 453 -5.70 -10.26 12.88
N GLY A 454 -6.16 -10.31 14.14
CA GLY A 454 -6.09 -9.22 15.11
C GLY A 454 -6.09 -9.76 16.54
N ASP A 455 -7.06 -9.34 17.36
CA ASP A 455 -7.12 -9.73 18.77
C ASP A 455 -7.20 -11.25 18.96
N CYS A 456 -6.21 -11.76 19.69
CA CYS A 456 -6.04 -13.18 19.92
C CYS A 456 -6.89 -13.66 21.09
N VAL A 457 -8.14 -13.98 20.79
CA VAL A 457 -9.04 -14.60 21.75
C VAL A 457 -8.56 -16.04 21.99
N SER A 458 -7.75 -16.23 23.03
CA SER A 458 -7.44 -17.56 23.56
C SER A 458 -8.67 -18.09 24.28
N GLN A 459 -9.64 -18.59 23.51
CA GLN A 459 -10.95 -18.99 23.99
C GLN A 459 -10.85 -20.23 24.89
N ASN A 460 -10.85 -19.99 26.19
CA ASN A 460 -11.40 -20.94 27.14
C ASN A 460 -12.93 -20.79 27.10
N CYS A 461 -13.64 -21.84 26.70
CA CYS A 461 -15.12 -21.85 26.62
C CYS A 461 -15.77 -21.30 27.91
N SER A 462 -15.18 -21.55 29.07
CA SER A 462 -15.64 -21.07 30.40
C SER A 462 -15.78 -19.54 30.52
N GLY A 463 -15.17 -18.76 29.63
CA GLY A 463 -15.31 -17.30 29.58
C GLY A 463 -16.60 -16.82 28.89
N LEU A 464 -17.25 -17.68 28.10
CA LEU A 464 -18.39 -17.33 27.26
C LEU A 464 -19.69 -17.45 28.08
N ARG A 465 -20.37 -16.32 28.28
CA ARG A 465 -21.50 -16.22 29.23
C ARG A 465 -22.87 -16.51 28.65
N THR A 466 -23.04 -16.53 27.34
CA THR A 466 -24.34 -16.84 26.72
C THR A 466 -24.22 -18.06 25.81
N CYS A 467 -25.31 -18.79 25.62
CA CYS A 467 -25.30 -19.94 24.73
C CYS A 467 -24.97 -19.54 23.28
N ALA A 468 -25.47 -18.40 22.80
CA ALA A 468 -25.13 -17.91 21.45
C ALA A 468 -23.62 -17.73 21.25
N GLN A 469 -22.97 -16.98 22.14
CA GLN A 469 -21.51 -16.79 22.13
C GLN A 469 -20.73 -18.11 22.30
N CYS A 470 -21.32 -19.09 23.00
CA CYS A 470 -20.73 -20.41 23.19
C CYS A 470 -20.74 -21.23 21.90
N LEU A 471 -21.89 -21.29 21.21
CA LEU A 471 -22.07 -22.11 19.99
C LEU A 471 -21.57 -21.44 18.71
N GLU A 472 -21.20 -20.16 18.78
CA GLU A 472 -20.36 -19.51 17.76
C GLU A 472 -18.95 -20.14 17.67
N GLN A 473 -18.50 -20.89 18.69
CA GLN A 473 -17.14 -21.42 18.77
C GLN A 473 -17.10 -22.94 18.55
N PRO A 474 -16.29 -23.45 17.60
CA PRO A 474 -16.43 -24.81 17.07
C PRO A 474 -16.04 -25.94 18.04
N ASP A 475 -15.26 -25.63 19.08
CA ASP A 475 -14.79 -26.59 20.09
C ASP A 475 -15.53 -26.43 21.45
N CYS A 476 -16.60 -25.62 21.50
CA CYS A 476 -17.36 -25.31 22.72
C CYS A 476 -18.82 -25.81 22.64
N GLY A 477 -19.41 -26.12 23.79
CA GLY A 477 -20.84 -26.41 23.91
C GLY A 477 -21.44 -25.94 25.24
N TRP A 478 -22.75 -25.72 25.23
CA TRP A 478 -23.49 -25.14 26.35
C TRP A 478 -24.20 -26.22 27.16
N CYS A 479 -23.76 -26.39 28.40
CA CYS A 479 -24.45 -27.20 29.40
C CYS A 479 -25.52 -26.36 30.11
N GLY A 480 -26.79 -26.54 29.76
CA GLY A 480 -27.92 -25.88 30.41
C GLY A 480 -28.20 -26.50 31.79
N ASP A 481 -28.53 -25.66 32.77
CA ASP A 481 -28.91 -26.10 34.11
C ASP A 481 -30.42 -26.46 34.21
N PRO A 482 -30.85 -27.30 35.17
CA PRO A 482 -32.23 -27.77 35.27
C PRO A 482 -33.25 -26.70 35.73
N SER A 483 -32.89 -25.41 35.82
CA SER A 483 -33.76 -24.37 36.40
C SER A 483 -34.87 -23.87 35.47
N ASN A 484 -34.82 -24.20 34.17
CA ASN A 484 -35.67 -23.61 33.12
C ASN A 484 -35.65 -22.06 33.11
N THR A 485 -34.49 -21.46 33.39
CA THR A 485 -34.25 -20.01 33.30
C THR A 485 -33.27 -19.61 32.19
N GLY A 486 -32.84 -20.58 31.38
CA GLY A 486 -31.82 -20.40 30.34
C GLY A 486 -30.39 -20.25 30.87
N ARG A 487 -30.18 -20.53 32.16
CA ARG A 487 -28.86 -20.54 32.79
C ARG A 487 -28.06 -21.79 32.37
N GLY A 488 -26.73 -21.70 32.41
CA GLY A 488 -25.85 -22.82 32.07
C GLY A 488 -24.36 -22.49 32.20
N GLN A 489 -23.52 -23.32 31.59
CA GLN A 489 -22.07 -23.13 31.50
C GLN A 489 -21.58 -23.51 30.10
N CYS A 490 -20.74 -22.67 29.51
CA CYS A 490 -20.03 -23.00 28.28
C CYS A 490 -18.74 -23.77 28.63
N VAL A 491 -18.53 -24.94 28.03
CA VAL A 491 -17.36 -25.81 28.27
C VAL A 491 -16.86 -26.43 26.96
N GLU A 492 -15.61 -26.90 26.94
CA GLU A 492 -15.03 -27.62 25.79
C GLU A 492 -15.87 -28.87 25.47
N GLY A 493 -16.09 -29.17 24.19
CA GLY A 493 -17.00 -30.26 23.81
C GLY A 493 -17.28 -30.42 22.32
N SER A 494 -18.17 -31.36 22.01
CA SER A 494 -18.61 -31.67 20.65
C SER A 494 -20.10 -32.06 20.62
N HIS A 495 -20.62 -32.40 19.44
CA HIS A 495 -21.95 -32.99 19.27
C HIS A 495 -22.20 -34.26 20.11
N ARG A 496 -21.14 -34.90 20.65
CA ARG A 496 -21.24 -36.10 21.50
C ARG A 496 -21.36 -35.80 22.99
N GLY A 497 -21.11 -34.57 23.43
CA GLY A 497 -21.02 -34.18 24.83
C GLY A 497 -19.80 -33.31 25.14
N PRO A 498 -19.66 -32.86 26.40
CA PRO A 498 -18.47 -32.15 26.87
C PRO A 498 -17.22 -33.03 26.78
N MET A 499 -16.09 -32.40 26.49
CA MET A 499 -14.80 -33.04 26.28
C MET A 499 -13.71 -32.34 27.10
N ARG A 500 -12.60 -33.04 27.32
CA ARG A 500 -11.42 -32.51 28.00
C ARG A 500 -10.18 -32.67 27.12
N GLY A 501 -9.34 -31.63 27.10
CA GLY A 501 -7.98 -31.72 26.56
C GLY A 501 -7.12 -32.81 27.25
N PRO A 502 -6.08 -33.31 26.56
CA PRO A 502 -5.33 -34.49 27.00
C PRO A 502 -4.58 -34.29 28.32
N VAL A 503 -4.71 -35.28 29.22
CA VAL A 503 -4.14 -35.25 30.59
C VAL A 503 -2.62 -35.50 30.59
N SER A 504 -2.02 -35.94 29.48
CA SER A 504 -0.57 -36.12 29.35
C SER A 504 -0.04 -35.62 28.01
N LYS A 505 1.27 -35.31 27.95
CA LYS A 505 1.97 -34.83 26.74
C LYS A 505 2.16 -35.90 25.64
N GLN A 506 1.59 -37.10 25.77
CA GLN A 506 1.83 -38.24 24.86
C GLN A 506 0.60 -38.69 24.07
N SER A 507 -0.56 -38.08 24.30
CA SER A 507 -1.82 -38.36 23.59
C SER A 507 -2.40 -37.07 23.02
N SER A 508 -2.80 -37.08 21.75
CA SER A 508 -3.45 -35.94 21.07
C SER A 508 -4.96 -35.89 21.27
N ASP A 509 -5.57 -37.00 21.70
CA ASP A 509 -7.01 -37.20 21.62
C ASP A 509 -7.75 -36.50 22.76
N MET A 510 -8.84 -35.83 22.42
CA MET A 510 -9.81 -35.31 23.38
C MET A 510 -10.75 -36.44 23.83
N LEU A 511 -10.97 -36.54 25.15
CA LEU A 511 -11.83 -37.54 25.75
C LEU A 511 -13.15 -36.92 26.20
N LEU A 512 -14.25 -37.68 26.06
CA LEU A 512 -15.56 -37.30 26.60
C LEU A 512 -15.53 -37.33 28.13
N GLU A 513 -16.05 -36.29 28.78
CA GLU A 513 -16.17 -36.22 30.24
C GLU A 513 -17.63 -35.93 30.66
N PRO A 514 -18.53 -36.94 30.65
CA PRO A 514 -19.96 -36.75 30.92
C PRO A 514 -20.27 -36.13 32.30
N GLY A 515 -19.35 -36.22 33.26
CA GLY A 515 -19.47 -35.59 34.58
C GLY A 515 -19.55 -34.06 34.54
N LEU A 516 -19.07 -33.41 33.47
CA LEU A 516 -19.19 -31.96 33.28
C LEU A 516 -20.60 -31.50 32.91
N CYS A 517 -21.42 -32.38 32.30
CA CYS A 517 -22.82 -32.09 31.98
C CYS A 517 -23.71 -33.32 32.26
N PRO A 518 -24.02 -33.60 33.55
CA PRO A 518 -24.63 -34.85 33.97
C PRO A 518 -26.13 -34.88 33.66
N ARG A 519 -26.49 -35.50 32.53
CA ARG A 519 -27.88 -35.66 32.07
C ARG A 519 -28.80 -36.33 33.10
N ASP A 520 -28.25 -37.27 33.88
CA ASP A 520 -28.97 -37.96 34.98
C ASP A 520 -29.43 -37.02 36.10
N ARG A 521 -28.91 -35.77 36.13
CA ARG A 521 -29.29 -34.71 37.07
C ARG A 521 -30.12 -33.60 36.42
N GLY A 522 -30.64 -33.83 35.20
CA GLY A 522 -31.49 -32.89 34.47
C GLY A 522 -30.74 -31.76 33.74
N TYR A 523 -29.40 -31.85 33.61
CA TYR A 523 -28.63 -30.95 32.76
C TYR A 523 -28.79 -31.34 31.29
N ASP A 524 -28.84 -30.34 30.40
CA ASP A 524 -28.99 -30.57 28.96
C ASP A 524 -27.78 -30.04 28.16
N TRP A 525 -27.42 -30.71 27.07
CA TRP A 525 -26.22 -30.42 26.28
C TRP A 525 -26.57 -29.91 24.89
N ALA A 526 -26.33 -28.61 24.68
CA ALA A 526 -26.47 -27.95 23.40
C ALA A 526 -25.10 -27.76 22.72
N PHE A 527 -25.01 -28.11 21.43
CA PHE A 527 -23.79 -27.93 20.62
C PHE A 527 -24.09 -27.35 19.22
N ILE A 528 -25.26 -27.65 18.64
CA ILE A 528 -25.63 -27.19 17.28
C ILE A 528 -26.67 -26.05 17.32
N THR A 529 -27.48 -26.00 18.37
CA THR A 529 -28.56 -25.01 18.52
C THR A 529 -28.83 -24.82 20.01
N CYS A 530 -29.06 -23.58 20.44
CA CYS A 530 -29.29 -23.27 21.85
C CYS A 530 -30.64 -23.80 22.37
N PRO A 531 -30.75 -24.10 23.68
CA PRO A 531 -32.04 -24.40 24.30
C PRO A 531 -33.02 -23.24 24.09
N ALA A 532 -34.28 -23.54 23.81
CA ALA A 532 -35.30 -22.53 23.52
C ALA A 532 -35.50 -21.51 24.67
N CYS A 533 -35.21 -21.92 25.91
CA CYS A 533 -35.23 -21.05 27.07
C CYS A 533 -33.89 -20.34 27.27
N GLN A 534 -33.87 -19.00 27.27
CA GLN A 534 -32.65 -18.17 27.37
C GLN A 534 -32.80 -16.94 28.31
N CYS A 535 -33.63 -16.99 29.35
CA CYS A 535 -33.92 -15.85 30.24
C CYS A 535 -32.78 -15.41 31.21
N ASN A 536 -31.53 -15.74 30.91
CA ASN A 536 -30.33 -15.33 31.65
C ASN A 536 -30.39 -15.57 33.18
N GLY A 537 -31.14 -16.55 33.69
CA GLY A 537 -31.27 -16.76 35.14
C GLY A 537 -32.23 -15.79 35.86
N HIS A 538 -32.91 -14.90 35.13
CA HIS A 538 -33.71 -13.80 35.69
C HIS A 538 -35.22 -13.89 35.42
N SER A 539 -35.67 -14.86 34.63
CA SER A 539 -37.05 -15.33 34.57
C SER A 539 -37.09 -16.85 34.32
N VAL A 540 -38.24 -17.49 34.55
CA VAL A 540 -38.52 -18.89 34.21
C VAL A 540 -39.34 -18.89 32.91
N CYS A 541 -38.95 -19.72 31.94
CA CYS A 541 -39.58 -19.67 30.61
C CYS A 541 -41.02 -20.17 30.61
N VAL A 542 -41.94 -19.30 30.18
CA VAL A 542 -43.32 -19.62 29.79
C VAL A 542 -43.32 -20.10 28.34
N ASN A 543 -44.16 -21.08 28.00
CA ASN A 543 -44.25 -21.66 26.65
C ASN A 543 -42.88 -22.04 26.05
N SER A 544 -42.00 -22.60 26.88
CA SER A 544 -40.63 -23.06 26.57
C SER A 544 -39.60 -22.00 26.12
N SER A 545 -39.98 -20.76 25.81
CA SER A 545 -39.03 -19.73 25.35
C SER A 545 -39.31 -18.28 25.78
N VAL A 546 -40.45 -17.97 26.40
CA VAL A 546 -40.87 -16.59 26.68
C VAL A 546 -40.47 -16.17 28.10
N CYS A 547 -39.77 -15.05 28.21
CA CYS A 547 -39.28 -14.50 29.48
C CYS A 547 -40.22 -13.42 30.03
N GLU A 548 -41.21 -13.82 30.82
CA GLU A 548 -42.14 -12.87 31.45
C GLU A 548 -41.61 -12.37 32.81
N HIS A 549 -41.95 -11.14 33.20
CA HIS A 549 -41.63 -10.57 34.53
C HIS A 549 -40.15 -10.73 34.98
N CYS A 550 -39.21 -10.21 34.18
CA CYS A 550 -37.77 -10.19 34.50
C CYS A 550 -37.49 -9.66 35.93
N ARG A 551 -36.68 -10.42 36.67
CA ARG A 551 -36.34 -10.17 38.09
C ARG A 551 -34.95 -9.52 38.21
N ASN A 552 -34.48 -9.33 39.44
CA ASN A 552 -33.13 -8.85 39.75
C ASN A 552 -32.72 -7.53 39.06
N LEU A 553 -33.69 -6.64 38.79
CA LEU A 553 -33.49 -5.31 38.17
C LEU A 553 -33.07 -5.40 36.69
N THR A 554 -33.54 -6.44 35.98
CA THR A 554 -33.28 -6.69 34.55
C THR A 554 -34.51 -6.45 33.67
N THR A 555 -34.28 -6.31 32.36
CA THR A 555 -35.27 -6.09 31.31
C THR A 555 -34.76 -6.62 29.96
N GLY A 556 -35.56 -6.48 28.91
CA GLY A 556 -35.32 -7.06 27.58
C GLY A 556 -35.98 -8.43 27.40
N GLN A 557 -36.13 -8.87 26.15
CA GLN A 557 -36.84 -10.09 25.76
C GLN A 557 -36.29 -11.39 26.39
N HIS A 558 -35.03 -11.35 26.85
CA HIS A 558 -34.33 -12.46 27.50
C HIS A 558 -33.75 -12.06 28.86
N CYS A 559 -34.27 -10.99 29.47
CA CYS A 559 -33.77 -10.40 30.71
C CYS A 559 -32.27 -10.04 30.65
N GLN A 560 -31.77 -9.73 29.45
CA GLN A 560 -30.35 -9.62 29.12
C GLN A 560 -29.75 -8.22 29.34
N THR A 561 -30.51 -7.29 29.92
CA THR A 561 -30.14 -5.88 30.06
C THR A 561 -30.57 -5.35 31.42
N CYS A 562 -29.82 -4.45 32.05
CA CYS A 562 -30.28 -3.81 33.29
C CYS A 562 -31.39 -2.79 33.00
N MET A 563 -32.33 -2.62 33.93
CA MET A 563 -33.37 -1.59 33.82
C MET A 563 -32.75 -0.17 33.79
N PRO A 564 -33.42 0.84 33.18
CA PRO A 564 -32.99 2.23 33.27
C PRO A 564 -32.76 2.67 34.73
N GLY A 565 -31.62 3.34 34.99
CA GLY A 565 -31.17 3.66 36.34
C GLY A 565 -30.33 2.56 37.03
N TYR A 566 -30.07 1.45 36.33
CA TYR A 566 -29.21 0.36 36.80
C TYR A 566 -28.18 -0.04 35.74
N TYR A 567 -27.04 -0.57 36.18
CA TYR A 567 -25.93 -1.00 35.33
C TYR A 567 -25.29 -2.31 35.79
N GLY A 568 -24.58 -2.97 34.88
CA GLY A 568 -23.84 -4.20 35.12
C GLY A 568 -24.01 -5.20 33.97
N ASP A 569 -23.53 -6.42 34.21
CA ASP A 569 -23.73 -7.57 33.33
C ASP A 569 -24.72 -8.54 34.00
N PRO A 570 -25.95 -8.67 33.47
CA PRO A 570 -26.95 -9.62 33.95
C PRO A 570 -26.85 -11.02 33.30
N THR A 571 -25.94 -11.25 32.35
CA THR A 571 -25.92 -12.52 31.61
C THR A 571 -25.69 -13.73 32.55
N ASN A 572 -26.45 -14.80 32.31
CA ASN A 572 -26.30 -16.11 32.97
C ASN A 572 -26.36 -16.09 34.53
N GLY A 573 -27.29 -15.32 35.07
CA GLY A 573 -27.47 -15.09 36.51
C GLY A 573 -26.50 -14.06 37.06
N GLY A 574 -26.24 -13.02 36.26
CA GLY A 574 -25.43 -11.86 36.60
C GLY A 574 -26.13 -10.92 37.59
N ARG A 575 -25.69 -9.67 37.69
CA ARG A 575 -26.22 -8.69 38.66
C ARG A 575 -26.17 -7.26 38.16
N CYS A 576 -27.31 -6.58 38.27
CA CYS A 576 -27.43 -5.14 38.08
C CYS A 576 -27.29 -4.38 39.42
N GLN A 577 -26.71 -3.18 39.38
CA GLN A 577 -26.53 -2.26 40.50
C GLN A 577 -27.10 -0.88 40.16
N ALA A 578 -27.58 -0.13 41.15
CA ALA A 578 -28.13 1.21 40.90
C ALA A 578 -27.03 2.22 40.50
N CYS A 579 -27.34 3.11 39.55
CA CYS A 579 -26.46 4.22 39.16
C CYS A 579 -26.13 5.11 40.36
N LYS A 580 -24.86 5.52 40.51
CA LYS A 580 -24.38 6.35 41.63
C LYS A 580 -23.85 7.70 41.11
N CYS A 581 -24.76 8.61 40.82
CA CYS A 581 -24.46 9.87 40.10
C CYS A 581 -24.50 11.13 40.97
N ASN A 582 -24.34 10.98 42.30
CA ASN A 582 -24.27 12.07 43.29
C ASN A 582 -25.40 13.13 43.20
N GLY A 583 -26.59 12.72 42.74
CA GLY A 583 -27.76 13.61 42.56
C GLY A 583 -27.81 14.36 41.22
N HIS A 584 -26.74 14.32 40.41
CA HIS A 584 -26.61 15.05 39.13
C HIS A 584 -27.00 14.21 37.89
N ALA A 585 -27.48 12.98 38.10
CA ALA A 585 -28.20 12.18 37.12
C ALA A 585 -28.99 11.06 37.82
N ASN A 586 -29.96 10.47 37.11
CA ASN A 586 -30.65 9.24 37.50
C ASN A 586 -30.44 8.08 36.50
N VAL A 587 -29.84 8.34 35.33
CA VAL A 587 -29.51 7.34 34.31
C VAL A 587 -27.98 7.31 34.10
N CYS A 588 -27.46 6.10 33.87
CA CYS A 588 -26.06 5.85 33.56
C CYS A 588 -25.93 4.77 32.47
N GLN A 589 -24.76 4.68 31.85
CA GLN A 589 -24.46 3.72 30.80
C GLN A 589 -24.57 2.28 31.33
N VAL A 590 -25.42 1.49 30.68
CA VAL A 590 -25.94 0.20 31.19
C VAL A 590 -24.85 -0.84 31.53
N LEU A 591 -23.68 -0.81 30.88
CA LEU A 591 -22.61 -1.76 31.16
C LEU A 591 -21.56 -1.23 32.16
N SER A 592 -21.21 0.06 32.09
CA SER A 592 -20.08 0.65 32.82
C SER A 592 -20.48 1.36 34.11
N GLY A 593 -21.74 1.77 34.24
CA GLY A 593 -22.21 2.63 35.34
C GLY A 593 -21.88 4.12 35.18
N LYS A 594 -21.27 4.52 34.06
CA LYS A 594 -20.89 5.91 33.78
C LYS A 594 -22.13 6.81 33.66
N CYS A 595 -22.26 7.79 34.55
CA CYS A 595 -23.42 8.66 34.66
C CYS A 595 -23.54 9.69 33.52
N TYR A 596 -24.77 9.92 33.08
CA TYR A 596 -25.10 10.95 32.09
C TYR A 596 -25.51 12.25 32.81
N CYS A 597 -24.52 13.07 33.19
CA CYS A 597 -24.72 14.24 34.05
C CYS A 597 -25.64 15.29 33.41
N THR A 598 -26.73 15.65 34.07
CA THR A 598 -27.80 16.51 33.50
C THR A 598 -27.49 18.01 33.57
N THR A 599 -26.43 18.40 34.27
CA THR A 599 -26.00 19.81 34.41
C THR A 599 -24.72 20.05 33.61
N LYS A 600 -24.76 20.98 32.66
CA LYS A 600 -23.57 21.34 31.86
C LYS A 600 -22.48 21.90 32.78
N GLY A 601 -21.26 21.37 32.62
CA GLY A 601 -20.10 21.73 33.45
C GLY A 601 -19.83 20.78 34.63
N ILE A 602 -20.65 19.75 34.84
CA ILE A 602 -20.34 18.63 35.73
C ILE A 602 -19.82 17.45 34.88
N LYS A 603 -18.74 16.80 35.31
CA LYS A 603 -18.10 15.68 34.63
C LYS A 603 -17.55 14.61 35.60
N GLY A 604 -16.93 13.57 35.04
CA GLY A 604 -16.50 12.36 35.77
C GLY A 604 -17.60 11.29 35.82
N ASP A 605 -17.21 10.02 35.97
CA ASP A 605 -18.12 8.89 35.76
C ASP A 605 -19.26 8.76 36.78
N GLN A 606 -19.20 9.52 37.88
CA GLN A 606 -20.25 9.65 38.90
C GLN A 606 -20.73 11.10 39.06
N CYS A 607 -20.46 11.97 38.07
CA CYS A 607 -20.75 13.40 38.11
C CYS A 607 -20.11 14.11 39.32
N GLN A 608 -18.88 13.72 39.67
CA GLN A 608 -18.18 14.12 40.89
C GLN A 608 -17.13 15.25 40.70
N LEU A 609 -16.93 15.75 39.47
CA LEU A 609 -15.95 16.79 39.14
C LEU A 609 -16.60 17.98 38.41
N CYS A 610 -16.01 19.16 38.53
CA CYS A 610 -16.33 20.29 37.65
C CYS A 610 -15.46 20.29 36.39
N ASP A 611 -15.99 20.86 35.31
CA ASP A 611 -15.28 21.05 34.05
C ASP A 611 -14.38 22.31 34.06
N SER A 612 -13.29 22.22 34.84
CA SER A 612 -12.33 23.30 35.07
C SER A 612 -11.67 23.82 33.79
N GLU A 613 -11.40 22.94 32.82
CA GLU A 613 -10.90 23.29 31.47
C GLU A 613 -11.81 24.30 30.77
N ASN A 614 -13.14 24.12 30.88
CA ASN A 614 -14.15 25.03 30.34
C ASN A 614 -14.63 26.10 31.34
N ARG A 615 -13.79 26.44 32.33
CA ARG A 615 -14.02 27.50 33.35
C ARG A 615 -15.22 27.26 34.28
N TYR A 616 -15.64 26.01 34.48
CA TYR A 616 -16.60 25.69 35.53
C TYR A 616 -15.92 25.50 36.89
N LEU A 617 -16.43 26.19 37.91
CA LEU A 617 -15.91 26.24 39.27
C LEU A 617 -17.00 25.82 40.28
N GLY A 618 -16.62 25.21 41.40
CA GLY A 618 -17.57 24.74 42.41
C GLY A 618 -17.21 23.35 42.93
N ASN A 619 -18.20 22.64 43.48
CA ASN A 619 -18.03 21.26 43.95
C ASN A 619 -19.37 20.51 43.89
N PRO A 620 -19.55 19.53 42.97
CA PRO A 620 -20.83 18.85 42.78
C PRO A 620 -21.17 17.89 43.93
N LEU A 621 -20.19 17.48 44.76
CA LEU A 621 -20.43 16.64 45.94
C LEU A 621 -21.03 17.42 47.13
N ARG A 622 -21.07 18.77 47.05
CA ARG A 622 -21.63 19.65 48.08
C ARG A 622 -22.52 20.76 47.53
N GLY A 623 -22.95 20.65 46.27
CA GLY A 623 -23.63 21.70 45.52
C GLY A 623 -23.60 21.42 44.03
N THR A 624 -23.21 22.40 43.22
CA THR A 624 -23.06 22.30 41.77
C THR A 624 -21.75 22.94 41.30
N CYS A 625 -21.50 22.84 40.00
CA CYS A 625 -20.51 23.65 39.27
C CYS A 625 -21.21 24.84 38.59
N TYR A 626 -20.52 25.97 38.50
CA TYR A 626 -20.98 27.24 37.92
C TYR A 626 -19.95 27.74 36.91
N TYR A 627 -20.40 28.25 35.77
CA TYR A 627 -19.54 28.96 34.83
C TYR A 627 -19.35 30.42 35.27
N ASN A 628 -18.11 30.89 35.36
CA ASN A 628 -17.83 32.28 35.75
C ASN A 628 -18.03 33.25 34.57
N LEU A 629 -18.95 34.20 34.70
CA LEU A 629 -19.25 35.22 33.69
C LEU A 629 -18.47 36.51 33.98
N LEU A 630 -17.76 37.01 32.97
CA LEU A 630 -17.10 38.32 33.02
C LEU A 630 -18.11 39.46 32.82
N ILE A 631 -17.90 40.58 33.51
CA ILE A 631 -18.75 41.77 33.43
C ILE A 631 -18.49 42.50 32.10
N ASP A 632 -19.54 43.12 31.54
CA ASP A 632 -19.56 43.80 30.23
C ASP A 632 -19.29 42.88 29.01
N TYR A 633 -19.30 41.55 29.19
CA TYR A 633 -19.27 40.56 28.11
C TYR A 633 -20.62 39.82 27.95
N GLN A 634 -21.02 39.60 26.70
CA GLN A 634 -22.14 38.71 26.35
C GLN A 634 -21.63 37.33 25.95
N PHE A 635 -22.06 36.30 26.67
CA PHE A 635 -21.74 34.90 26.39
C PHE A 635 -22.89 34.23 25.64
N THR A 636 -22.57 33.26 24.78
CA THR A 636 -23.55 32.44 24.05
C THR A 636 -23.15 30.97 24.14
N PHE A 637 -23.98 30.18 24.82
CA PHE A 637 -23.84 28.74 24.96
C PHE A 637 -24.75 28.06 23.94
N SER A 638 -24.21 27.17 23.11
CA SER A 638 -24.95 26.45 22.08
C SER A 638 -24.87 24.95 22.35
N LEU A 639 -25.91 24.40 22.97
CA LEU A 639 -26.05 22.97 23.27
C LEU A 639 -26.82 22.34 22.11
N LEU A 640 -26.08 21.90 21.10
CA LEU A 640 -26.60 21.46 19.80
C LEU A 640 -26.00 20.12 19.33
N GLN A 641 -24.96 19.63 20.00
CA GLN A 641 -24.31 18.38 19.63
C GLN A 641 -25.12 17.21 20.18
N GLU A 642 -25.04 16.04 19.54
CA GLU A 642 -25.80 14.86 20.00
C GLU A 642 -25.40 14.46 21.44
N ASP A 643 -24.14 14.63 21.82
CA ASP A 643 -23.67 14.42 23.20
C ASP A 643 -24.33 15.36 24.24
N ASP A 644 -24.82 16.54 23.83
CA ASP A 644 -25.45 17.50 24.74
C ASP A 644 -26.88 17.09 25.15
N HIS A 645 -27.49 16.04 24.55
CA HIS A 645 -28.92 15.75 24.73
C HIS A 645 -29.34 15.38 26.16
N HIS A 646 -28.40 14.98 27.01
CA HIS A 646 -28.62 14.69 28.43
C HIS A 646 -28.72 15.95 29.30
N TYR A 647 -28.26 17.12 28.81
CA TYR A 647 -28.25 18.35 29.61
C TYR A 647 -29.63 19.00 29.66
N THR A 648 -30.12 19.21 30.89
CA THR A 648 -31.38 19.90 31.20
C THR A 648 -31.19 21.09 32.16
N ALA A 649 -29.95 21.32 32.60
CA ALA A 649 -29.56 22.46 33.43
C ALA A 649 -28.16 23.02 33.06
N ILE A 650 -27.95 24.30 33.34
CA ILE A 650 -26.66 25.01 33.31
C ILE A 650 -26.69 26.13 34.34
N ASN A 651 -25.59 26.29 35.08
CA ASN A 651 -25.51 27.26 36.18
C ASN A 651 -24.36 28.24 35.93
N PHE A 652 -24.58 29.51 36.24
CA PHE A 652 -23.62 30.59 36.08
C PHE A 652 -23.41 31.34 37.40
N MET A 653 -22.28 32.03 37.51
CA MET A 653 -22.04 32.99 38.58
C MET A 653 -21.41 34.28 38.03
N ALA A 654 -21.65 35.40 38.68
CA ALA A 654 -21.06 36.69 38.35
C ALA A 654 -20.79 37.52 39.62
N THR A 655 -19.60 38.11 39.67
CA THR A 655 -19.14 39.01 40.75
C THR A 655 -18.98 40.42 40.15
N PRO A 656 -19.69 41.46 40.62
CA PRO A 656 -19.58 42.81 40.07
C PRO A 656 -18.19 43.42 40.30
N GLU A 657 -17.56 43.95 39.25
CA GLU A 657 -16.23 44.57 39.35
C GLU A 657 -16.26 45.98 39.97
N GLN A 658 -17.35 46.73 39.75
CA GLN A 658 -17.48 48.12 40.18
C GLN A 658 -18.54 48.26 41.28
N THR A 659 -18.10 48.38 42.53
CA THR A 659 -18.96 48.44 43.74
C THR A 659 -19.83 49.71 43.84
N ASN A 660 -19.60 50.70 42.99
CA ASN A 660 -20.36 51.95 42.93
C ASN A 660 -21.38 52.02 41.79
N LYS A 661 -21.49 50.98 40.95
CA LYS A 661 -22.42 50.94 39.79
C LYS A 661 -23.47 49.84 39.92
N ASN A 662 -24.65 50.11 39.39
CA ASN A 662 -25.70 49.10 39.21
C ASN A 662 -25.24 48.00 38.25
N LEU A 663 -25.79 46.81 38.42
CA LEU A 663 -25.52 45.63 37.62
C LEU A 663 -26.74 45.33 36.74
N ASP A 664 -26.63 45.53 35.42
CA ASP A 664 -27.65 45.12 34.47
C ASP A 664 -27.44 43.66 34.06
N MET A 665 -28.50 42.86 34.11
CA MET A 665 -28.50 41.46 33.71
C MET A 665 -29.48 41.24 32.56
N SER A 666 -29.08 40.42 31.59
CA SER A 666 -30.00 39.88 30.56
C SER A 666 -29.68 38.42 30.25
N ILE A 667 -30.73 37.61 30.05
CA ILE A 667 -30.66 36.24 29.54
C ILE A 667 -31.78 36.02 28.51
N ASN A 668 -31.49 35.27 27.44
CA ASN A 668 -32.42 34.91 26.37
C ASN A 668 -32.08 33.51 25.86
N ALA A 669 -33.07 32.68 25.53
CA ALA A 669 -32.84 31.35 24.95
C ALA A 669 -33.84 30.97 23.85
N SER A 670 -33.44 30.03 22.99
CA SER A 670 -34.29 29.55 21.88
C SER A 670 -35.54 28.81 22.37
N ASN A 671 -35.41 28.08 23.47
CA ASN A 671 -36.43 27.22 24.07
C ASN A 671 -36.76 27.77 25.47
N ASN A 672 -37.92 27.40 26.01
CA ASN A 672 -38.31 27.85 27.33
C ASN A 672 -37.46 27.19 28.43
N PHE A 673 -37.21 27.91 29.53
CA PHE A 673 -36.46 27.45 30.69
C PHE A 673 -37.06 27.96 32.01
N ASN A 674 -36.66 27.34 33.12
CA ASN A 674 -36.85 27.85 34.47
C ASN A 674 -35.59 28.63 34.88
N LEU A 675 -35.78 29.73 35.60
CA LEU A 675 -34.74 30.67 36.03
C LEU A 675 -34.88 30.93 37.53
N ASN A 676 -33.83 30.61 38.29
CA ASN A 676 -33.69 31.05 39.68
C ASN A 676 -32.42 31.89 39.82
N ILE A 677 -32.49 33.03 40.49
CA ILE A 677 -31.37 33.93 40.74
C ILE A 677 -31.25 34.15 42.25
N THR A 678 -30.09 33.85 42.80
CA THR A 678 -29.73 34.03 44.21
C THR A 678 -28.51 34.95 44.33
N TRP A 679 -28.19 35.37 45.55
CA TRP A 679 -26.91 36.00 45.87
C TRP A 679 -26.37 35.53 47.22
N SER A 680 -25.05 35.66 47.39
CA SER A 680 -24.37 35.48 48.68
C SER A 680 -23.28 36.53 48.89
N ILE A 681 -22.79 36.61 50.12
CA ILE A 681 -21.61 37.39 50.52
C ILE A 681 -20.53 36.42 50.98
N GLY A 682 -19.29 36.62 50.53
CA GLY A 682 -18.12 35.93 51.09
C GLY A 682 -17.80 34.55 50.52
N SER A 683 -18.43 34.14 49.42
CA SER A 683 -18.10 32.91 48.69
C SER A 683 -16.77 33.01 47.94
N THR A 684 -15.65 32.74 48.63
CA THR A 684 -14.39 32.40 47.94
C THR A 684 -14.53 31.05 47.22
N ALA A 685 -13.82 30.92 46.09
CA ALA A 685 -14.09 29.85 45.12
C ALA A 685 -13.95 28.43 45.71
N GLY A 686 -15.07 27.69 45.76
CA GLY A 686 -15.10 26.25 46.03
C GLY A 686 -15.79 25.82 47.33
N THR A 687 -16.08 26.72 48.27
CA THR A 687 -16.74 26.38 49.55
C THR A 687 -18.06 27.13 49.75
N ILE A 688 -19.17 26.40 49.61
CA ILE A 688 -20.52 26.90 49.96
C ILE A 688 -20.67 26.82 51.48
N SER A 689 -20.46 27.94 52.17
CA SER A 689 -20.66 28.10 53.61
C SER A 689 -21.44 29.37 53.98
N GLY A 690 -21.93 30.12 52.99
CA GLY A 690 -22.88 31.22 53.16
C GLY A 690 -24.27 30.79 52.72
N GLU A 691 -25.30 31.36 53.34
CA GLU A 691 -26.70 31.15 52.98
C GLU A 691 -27.03 31.94 51.69
N GLU A 692 -27.52 31.26 50.65
CA GLU A 692 -27.92 31.89 49.39
C GLU A 692 -29.32 32.49 49.52
N VAL A 693 -29.44 33.81 49.31
CA VAL A 693 -30.72 34.52 49.38
C VAL A 693 -31.36 34.59 47.98
N PRO A 694 -32.58 34.08 47.76
CA PRO A 694 -33.25 34.14 46.47
C PRO A 694 -33.79 35.54 46.17
N ILE A 695 -33.63 35.99 44.92
CA ILE A 695 -34.08 37.30 44.41
C ILE A 695 -35.19 37.13 43.36
N VAL A 696 -35.02 36.17 42.45
CA VAL A 696 -35.91 35.97 41.31
C VAL A 696 -36.15 34.49 41.12
N SER A 697 -37.42 34.08 41.07
CA SER A 697 -37.83 32.77 40.58
C SER A 697 -38.86 32.94 39.47
N LYS A 698 -38.62 32.30 38.33
CA LYS A 698 -39.48 32.28 37.14
C LYS A 698 -39.45 30.89 36.51
N THR A 699 -40.58 30.45 35.95
CA THR A 699 -40.69 29.16 35.28
C THR A 699 -41.21 29.35 33.86
N ASN A 700 -40.78 28.48 32.94
CA ASN A 700 -41.27 28.40 31.57
C ASN A 700 -41.16 29.72 30.75
N ILE A 701 -40.07 30.47 30.91
CA ILE A 701 -39.78 31.73 30.21
C ILE A 701 -38.78 31.57 29.06
N LYS A 702 -38.73 32.53 28.13
CA LYS A 702 -37.73 32.59 27.04
C LYS A 702 -36.64 33.63 27.26
N ASP A 703 -36.96 34.72 27.92
CA ASP A 703 -36.04 35.83 28.18
C ASP A 703 -36.33 36.46 29.54
N TYR A 704 -35.29 37.09 30.10
CA TYR A 704 -35.40 37.87 31.33
C TYR A 704 -34.34 38.98 31.33
N ARG A 705 -34.73 40.18 31.76
CA ARG A 705 -33.84 41.34 31.93
C ARG A 705 -34.18 42.05 33.24
N ASN A 706 -33.16 42.39 34.01
CA ASN A 706 -33.33 43.12 35.28
C ASN A 706 -32.12 44.02 35.57
N ARG A 707 -32.29 44.96 36.51
CA ARG A 707 -31.27 45.86 37.04
C ARG A 707 -31.15 45.67 38.55
N PHE A 708 -29.98 45.27 39.03
CA PHE A 708 -29.68 45.17 40.45
C PHE A 708 -28.94 46.43 40.93
N SER A 709 -29.52 47.14 41.89
CA SER A 709 -29.04 48.43 42.39
C SER A 709 -27.92 48.27 43.42
N CYS A 710 -26.82 49.01 43.25
CA CYS A 710 -25.65 48.92 44.15
C CYS A 710 -25.94 49.37 45.58
N GLU A 711 -26.98 50.17 45.77
CA GLU A 711 -27.50 50.63 47.07
C GLU A 711 -28.32 49.55 47.76
N THR A 712 -29.32 48.98 47.07
CA THR A 712 -30.24 47.97 47.63
C THR A 712 -29.51 46.67 48.03
N PHE A 713 -28.46 46.31 47.30
CA PHE A 713 -27.62 45.14 47.58
C PHE A 713 -26.28 45.49 48.27
N SER A 714 -26.10 46.75 48.69
CA SER A 714 -24.95 47.23 49.47
C SER A 714 -23.56 46.81 48.94
N PHE A 715 -23.34 46.94 47.63
CA PHE A 715 -22.09 46.51 46.96
C PHE A 715 -20.83 47.16 47.57
N ARG A 716 -20.93 48.40 48.07
CA ARG A 716 -19.82 49.10 48.77
C ARG A 716 -19.42 48.44 50.09
N THR A 717 -20.35 47.80 50.79
CA THR A 717 -20.10 47.14 52.08
C THR A 717 -19.61 45.71 51.89
N ASN A 718 -20.04 45.07 50.80
CA ASN A 718 -19.79 43.67 50.49
C ASN A 718 -19.08 43.53 49.13
N PRO A 719 -17.76 43.79 49.03
CA PRO A 719 -17.04 43.70 47.76
C PRO A 719 -17.00 42.28 47.18
N ASN A 720 -17.12 41.26 48.04
CA ASN A 720 -17.17 39.84 47.65
C ASN A 720 -18.63 39.35 47.52
N ILE A 721 -19.48 40.12 46.85
CA ILE A 721 -20.86 39.75 46.52
C ILE A 721 -20.89 38.95 45.20
N THR A 722 -21.54 37.78 45.22
CA THR A 722 -21.69 36.94 44.03
C THR A 722 -23.16 36.64 43.77
N PHE A 723 -23.58 36.84 42.52
CA PHE A 723 -24.89 36.44 42.02
C PHE A 723 -24.78 35.07 41.35
N TYR A 724 -25.67 34.14 41.69
CA TYR A 724 -25.77 32.84 41.03
C TYR A 724 -27.04 32.77 40.19
N VAL A 725 -26.92 32.15 39.02
CA VAL A 725 -28.00 32.06 38.03
C VAL A 725 -28.17 30.59 37.65
N TYR A 726 -29.27 30.00 38.10
CA TYR A 726 -29.63 28.62 37.83
C TYR A 726 -30.63 28.59 36.66
N VAL A 727 -30.25 27.94 35.55
CA VAL A 727 -31.10 27.75 34.37
C VAL A 727 -31.37 26.27 34.23
N SER A 728 -32.64 25.86 34.31
CA SER A 728 -33.03 24.45 34.40
C SER A 728 -34.33 24.14 33.66
N ASN A 729 -34.64 22.84 33.52
CA ASN A 729 -35.84 22.33 32.86
C ASN A 729 -36.01 22.86 31.42
N PHE A 730 -34.90 22.92 30.68
CA PHE A 730 -34.92 23.10 29.23
C PHE A 730 -34.75 21.76 28.52
N SER A 731 -35.21 21.69 27.27
CA SER A 731 -34.94 20.58 26.35
C SER A 731 -33.84 20.94 25.36
N TRP A 732 -32.98 19.96 25.05
CA TRP A 732 -32.09 20.00 23.89
C TRP A 732 -32.88 19.93 22.56
N PRO A 733 -32.40 20.52 21.45
CA PRO A 733 -31.24 21.40 21.33
C PRO A 733 -31.59 22.85 21.71
N ILE A 734 -30.67 23.56 22.38
CA ILE A 734 -30.91 24.93 22.87
C ILE A 734 -29.72 25.86 22.65
N LYS A 735 -30.00 27.14 22.39
CA LYS A 735 -29.03 28.24 22.51
C LYS A 735 -29.44 29.14 23.67
N ILE A 736 -28.49 29.49 24.53
CA ILE A 736 -28.67 30.39 25.67
C ILE A 736 -27.67 31.54 25.55
N GLN A 737 -28.15 32.77 25.57
CA GLN A 737 -27.33 33.99 25.59
C GLN A 737 -27.50 34.66 26.95
N ILE A 738 -26.40 35.03 27.62
CA ILE A 738 -26.41 35.69 28.93
C ILE A 738 -25.33 36.77 28.99
N ALA A 739 -25.67 37.92 29.58
CA ALA A 739 -24.77 39.04 29.77
C ALA A 739 -25.05 39.76 31.09
N PHE A 740 -23.97 40.20 31.74
CA PHE A 740 -23.97 41.14 32.86
C PHE A 740 -23.21 42.40 32.44
N SER A 741 -23.64 43.60 32.85
CA SER A 741 -23.05 44.87 32.42
C SER A 741 -23.03 45.94 33.51
N GLN A 742 -21.96 46.74 33.50
CA GLN A 742 -21.77 47.97 34.29
C GLN A 742 -21.28 49.15 33.41
N HIS A 743 -21.50 49.07 32.10
CA HIS A 743 -21.13 50.08 31.11
C HIS A 743 -21.90 51.41 31.29
N ASN A 744 -21.25 52.54 30.96
CA ASN A 744 -21.78 53.89 31.17
C ASN A 744 -22.06 54.59 29.83
N SER A 745 -23.25 54.34 29.25
CA SER A 745 -23.60 54.44 27.82
C SER A 745 -23.60 55.83 27.15
N ILE A 746 -23.03 56.86 27.77
CA ILE A 746 -23.15 58.26 27.30
C ILE A 746 -21.85 58.80 26.65
N MET A 747 -20.67 58.28 27.01
CA MET A 747 -19.40 58.92 26.62
C MET A 747 -18.86 58.48 25.25
N ASP A 748 -19.10 57.25 24.84
CA ASP A 748 -18.37 56.61 23.72
C ASP A 748 -18.86 57.08 22.33
N LEU A 749 -20.17 57.30 22.19
CA LEU A 749 -20.81 57.64 20.90
C LEU A 749 -20.23 58.93 20.26
N VAL A 750 -19.91 59.94 21.09
CA VAL A 750 -19.36 61.22 20.61
C VAL A 750 -17.90 61.04 20.14
N GLN A 751 -17.12 60.26 20.88
CA GLN A 751 -15.70 60.03 20.58
C GLN A 751 -15.52 59.18 19.31
N PHE A 752 -16.40 58.20 19.07
CA PHE A 752 -16.45 57.44 17.83
C PHE A 752 -16.55 58.33 16.58
N PHE A 753 -17.54 59.24 16.53
CA PHE A 753 -17.75 60.10 15.36
C PHE A 753 -16.57 61.06 15.12
N VAL A 754 -16.04 61.71 16.16
CA VAL A 754 -14.91 62.64 16.04
C VAL A 754 -13.67 61.92 15.47
N THR A 755 -13.36 60.73 15.97
CA THR A 755 -12.20 59.94 15.53
C THR A 755 -12.39 59.42 14.10
N PHE A 756 -13.60 58.94 13.76
CA PHE A 756 -13.93 58.43 12.43
C PHE A 756 -13.78 59.50 11.34
N PHE A 757 -14.39 60.67 11.50
CA PHE A 757 -14.32 61.73 10.49
C PHE A 757 -12.90 62.29 10.33
N SER A 758 -12.14 62.44 11.42
CA SER A 758 -10.73 62.84 11.39
C SER A 758 -9.87 61.88 10.56
N CYS A 759 -10.00 60.58 10.81
CA CYS A 759 -9.23 59.56 10.10
C CYS A 759 -9.65 59.45 8.61
N PHE A 760 -10.96 59.49 8.33
CA PHE A 760 -11.50 59.42 6.96
C PHE A 760 -11.00 60.57 6.07
N LEU A 761 -11.06 61.82 6.56
CA LEU A 761 -10.56 62.99 5.82
C LEU A 761 -9.05 62.92 5.59
N SER A 762 -8.29 62.43 6.58
CA SER A 762 -6.84 62.22 6.46
C SER A 762 -6.50 61.19 5.38
N LEU A 763 -7.21 60.06 5.34
CA LEU A 763 -7.01 59.01 4.34
C LEU A 763 -7.39 59.47 2.92
N LEU A 764 -8.45 60.28 2.76
CA LEU A 764 -8.80 60.87 1.47
C LEU A 764 -7.71 61.82 0.95
N LEU A 765 -7.12 62.64 1.83
CA LEU A 765 -6.05 63.56 1.45
C LEU A 765 -4.78 62.80 1.04
N VAL A 766 -4.39 61.76 1.78
CA VAL A 766 -3.29 60.86 1.40
C VAL A 766 -3.58 60.16 0.08
N ALA A 767 -4.80 59.67 -0.14
CA ALA A 767 -5.19 59.03 -1.39
C ALA A 767 -5.12 59.99 -2.59
N ALA A 768 -5.52 61.27 -2.42
CA ALA A 768 -5.40 62.29 -3.46
C ALA A 768 -3.94 62.64 -3.79
N VAL A 769 -3.07 62.76 -2.79
CA VAL A 769 -1.63 62.98 -2.97
C VAL A 769 -0.98 61.78 -3.67
N VAL A 770 -1.26 60.56 -3.20
CA VAL A 770 -0.77 59.31 -3.83
C VAL A 770 -1.30 59.17 -5.25
N TRP A 771 -2.55 59.55 -5.54
CA TRP A 771 -3.09 59.61 -6.91
C TRP A 771 -2.29 60.58 -7.77
N LYS A 772 -2.03 61.81 -7.30
CA LYS A 772 -1.24 62.80 -8.06
C LYS A 772 0.20 62.34 -8.32
N ILE A 773 0.85 61.72 -7.34
CA ILE A 773 2.19 61.13 -7.48
C ILE A 773 2.14 59.97 -8.48
N LYS A 774 1.17 59.05 -8.36
CA LYS A 774 0.96 57.90 -9.25
C LYS A 774 0.69 58.34 -10.69
N GLN A 775 -0.16 59.34 -10.90
CA GLN A 775 -0.48 59.93 -12.20
C GLN A 775 0.77 60.56 -12.84
N THR A 776 1.57 61.30 -12.07
CA THR A 776 2.81 61.94 -12.55
C THR A 776 3.90 60.90 -12.86
N CYS A 777 4.05 59.90 -11.99
CA CYS A 777 5.00 58.79 -12.17
C CYS A 777 4.62 57.92 -13.38
N TRP A 778 3.34 57.59 -13.55
CA TRP A 778 2.83 56.92 -14.77
C TRP A 778 3.12 57.75 -16.04
N ALA A 779 2.90 59.06 -16.01
CA ALA A 779 3.20 59.96 -17.13
C ALA A 779 4.70 60.13 -17.42
N SER A 780 5.58 59.83 -16.47
CA SER A 780 7.04 59.75 -16.67
C SER A 780 7.45 58.37 -17.20
N ARG A 781 7.05 57.29 -16.51
CA ARG A 781 7.39 55.91 -16.84
C ARG A 781 6.93 55.52 -18.25
N ARG A 782 5.78 56.01 -18.71
CA ARG A 782 5.29 55.81 -20.09
C ARG A 782 6.13 56.54 -21.15
N ARG A 783 6.80 57.66 -20.82
CA ARG A 783 7.77 58.32 -21.73
C ARG A 783 9.07 57.53 -21.80
N GLU A 784 9.60 57.05 -20.68
CA GLU A 784 10.78 56.18 -20.70
C GLU A 784 10.51 54.90 -21.50
N GLN A 785 9.32 54.31 -21.32
CA GLN A 785 8.95 53.06 -21.95
C GLN A 785 8.85 53.23 -23.48
N LEU A 786 8.21 54.30 -23.98
CA LEU A 786 8.23 54.69 -25.40
C LEU A 786 9.63 54.99 -25.98
N MET A 787 10.60 55.36 -25.13
CA MET A 787 12.01 55.56 -25.53
C MET A 787 12.81 54.26 -25.55
N ARG A 788 12.53 53.32 -24.63
CA ARG A 788 13.08 51.95 -24.64
C ARG A 788 12.52 51.14 -25.80
N GLU A 789 11.22 51.23 -26.05
CA GLU A 789 10.53 50.59 -27.19
C GLU A 789 11.07 51.11 -28.53
N ARG A 790 11.25 52.44 -28.70
CA ARG A 790 11.91 52.98 -29.91
C ARG A 790 13.35 52.50 -30.08
N ARG A 791 14.13 52.36 -28.99
CA ARG A 791 15.48 51.78 -29.06
C ARG A 791 15.46 50.29 -29.42
N GLN A 792 14.51 49.50 -28.90
CA GLN A 792 14.37 48.08 -29.26
C GLN A 792 13.83 47.87 -30.68
N MET A 793 12.92 48.70 -31.18
CA MET A 793 12.48 48.65 -32.58
C MET A 793 13.58 49.11 -33.56
N ALA A 794 14.52 49.94 -33.10
CA ALA A 794 15.74 50.28 -33.84
C ALA A 794 16.88 49.25 -33.68
N SER A 795 16.70 48.18 -32.89
CA SER A 795 17.76 47.20 -32.59
C SER A 795 17.32 45.73 -32.73
N ARG A 796 16.20 45.46 -33.41
CA ARG A 796 15.76 44.11 -33.77
C ARG A 796 15.92 43.93 -35.28
N PRO A 797 16.62 42.89 -35.76
CA PRO A 797 16.53 42.51 -37.16
C PRO A 797 15.08 42.06 -37.44
N PHE A 798 14.46 42.62 -38.47
CA PHE A 798 13.13 42.19 -38.89
C PHE A 798 13.21 40.78 -39.49
N ALA A 799 12.28 39.90 -39.11
CA ALA A 799 12.12 38.63 -39.80
C ALA A 799 11.60 38.91 -41.22
N SER A 800 12.36 38.48 -42.23
CA SER A 800 11.96 38.58 -43.63
C SER A 800 10.82 37.60 -43.92
N VAL A 801 9.78 38.08 -44.60
CA VAL A 801 8.71 37.26 -45.16
C VAL A 801 8.82 37.36 -46.66
N ASP A 802 9.19 36.27 -47.33
CA ASP A 802 9.25 36.24 -48.79
C ASP A 802 7.83 36.28 -49.37
N VAL A 803 7.55 37.33 -50.14
CA VAL A 803 6.28 37.52 -50.82
C VAL A 803 6.38 36.95 -52.23
N ALA A 804 5.88 35.72 -52.41
CA ALA A 804 5.68 35.14 -53.73
C ALA A 804 4.60 35.93 -54.48
N LEU A 805 5.02 36.86 -55.33
CA LEU A 805 4.16 37.54 -56.27
C LEU A 805 3.92 36.62 -57.48
N GLU A 806 2.71 36.08 -57.61
CA GLU A 806 2.26 35.56 -58.91
C GLU A 806 2.14 36.73 -59.89
N VAL A 807 3.19 36.91 -60.69
CA VAL A 807 3.16 37.77 -61.87
C VAL A 807 2.28 37.06 -62.89
N GLY A 808 1.08 37.59 -63.12
CA GLY A 808 0.20 37.14 -64.20
C GLY A 808 0.84 37.37 -65.56
N GLY A 809 1.62 36.40 -66.02
CA GLY A 809 2.37 36.44 -67.26
C GLY A 809 1.58 35.83 -68.41
N ASP A 810 1.02 36.69 -69.27
CA ASP A 810 0.46 36.34 -70.57
C ASP A 810 0.56 37.63 -71.41
N LYS A 811 1.29 37.74 -72.54
CA LYS A 811 1.92 36.74 -73.43
C LYS A 811 3.35 37.20 -73.76
N GLU A 812 4.32 36.35 -74.11
CA GLU A 812 4.22 35.10 -74.89
C GLU A 812 4.81 33.83 -74.24
N HIS A 813 4.49 32.71 -74.90
CA HIS A 813 5.13 31.38 -74.86
C HIS A 813 4.74 30.30 -73.83
N THR A 814 3.62 29.65 -74.17
CA THR A 814 3.45 28.18 -74.35
C THR A 814 3.15 27.26 -73.15
N GLU A 815 1.84 27.04 -72.97
CA GLU A 815 1.14 25.76 -72.68
C GLU A 815 1.25 25.02 -71.33
N PRO A 816 0.19 24.24 -70.94
CA PRO A 816 -0.11 23.99 -69.52
C PRO A 816 -0.29 22.51 -69.10
N LEU A 817 0.04 22.20 -67.85
CA LEU A 817 -0.39 20.96 -67.17
C LEU A 817 -0.79 21.25 -65.71
N GLN A 818 -1.74 20.46 -65.19
CA GLN A 818 -2.63 20.84 -64.07
C GLN A 818 -2.04 20.65 -62.67
N GLY A 819 -2.41 21.55 -61.74
CA GLY A 819 -2.19 21.41 -60.28
C GLY A 819 -3.08 22.42 -59.50
N PRO A 820 -3.80 22.04 -58.41
CA PRO A 820 -4.86 22.89 -57.85
C PRO A 820 -4.53 23.57 -56.51
N THR A 821 -4.89 24.86 -56.38
CA THR A 821 -4.98 25.56 -55.08
C THR A 821 -6.16 26.55 -55.01
N GLU A 822 -7.38 26.11 -55.37
CA GLU A 822 -8.58 26.82 -54.91
C GLU A 822 -8.76 26.57 -53.41
N GLY A 823 -8.46 27.58 -52.59
CA GLY A 823 -8.46 27.45 -51.14
C GLY A 823 -8.64 28.78 -50.42
N SER A 824 -9.36 28.76 -49.30
CA SER A 824 -9.60 29.94 -48.46
C SER A 824 -8.29 30.62 -48.04
N PRO A 825 -8.21 31.96 -48.04
CA PRO A 825 -6.97 32.69 -47.74
C PRO A 825 -6.42 32.30 -46.37
N LYS A 826 -5.19 31.77 -46.35
CA LYS A 826 -4.54 31.36 -45.09
C LYS A 826 -4.25 32.61 -44.23
N PRO A 827 -4.56 32.58 -42.93
CA PRO A 827 -4.26 33.69 -42.04
C PRO A 827 -2.76 33.88 -41.84
N ILE A 828 -2.37 35.14 -41.65
CA ILE A 828 -1.06 35.52 -41.12
C ILE A 828 -0.99 35.16 -39.63
N ALA A 829 -2.11 35.34 -38.92
CA ALA A 829 -2.28 34.98 -37.51
C ALA A 829 -3.74 34.65 -37.18
N THR A 830 -3.92 33.76 -36.20
CA THR A 830 -5.20 33.43 -35.56
C THR A 830 -5.04 33.47 -34.06
N GLU A 831 -5.81 34.31 -33.37
CA GLU A 831 -5.75 34.44 -31.91
C GLU A 831 -7.10 34.02 -31.27
N PRO A 832 -7.16 32.91 -30.52
CA PRO A 832 -8.41 32.38 -29.98
C PRO A 832 -8.89 33.20 -28.77
N CYS A 833 -10.19 33.50 -28.76
CA CYS A 833 -10.83 34.23 -27.66
C CYS A 833 -11.06 33.32 -26.44
N SER A 834 -11.25 33.94 -25.27
CA SER A 834 -11.58 33.24 -24.02
C SER A 834 -12.78 32.29 -24.21
N GLY A 835 -12.55 30.99 -23.96
CA GLY A 835 -13.54 29.92 -24.17
C GLY A 835 -13.47 29.19 -25.52
N SER A 836 -12.53 29.54 -26.42
CA SER A 836 -12.18 28.78 -27.65
C SER A 836 -13.32 28.53 -28.67
N ARG A 837 -14.43 29.29 -28.56
CA ARG A 837 -15.56 29.24 -29.51
C ARG A 837 -15.54 30.35 -30.57
N ALA A 838 -14.63 31.31 -30.44
CA ALA A 838 -14.34 32.29 -31.46
C ALA A 838 -12.84 32.61 -31.47
N ALA A 839 -12.34 33.16 -32.56
CA ALA A 839 -10.97 33.64 -32.72
C ALA A 839 -10.94 34.90 -33.59
N VAL A 840 -9.90 35.72 -33.43
CA VAL A 840 -9.61 36.81 -34.37
C VAL A 840 -8.67 36.29 -35.45
N LEU A 841 -9.19 36.23 -36.68
CA LEU A 841 -8.48 35.89 -37.91
C LEU A 841 -7.84 37.15 -38.49
N THR A 842 -6.55 37.13 -38.86
CA THR A 842 -5.88 38.26 -39.52
C THR A 842 -5.26 37.85 -40.85
N VAL A 843 -5.60 38.58 -41.92
CA VAL A 843 -5.28 38.27 -43.33
C VAL A 843 -4.75 39.49 -44.08
N PHE A 844 -3.92 39.26 -45.10
CA PHE A 844 -3.59 40.31 -46.08
C PHE A 844 -4.72 40.39 -47.12
N MET A 845 -5.10 41.61 -47.47
CA MET A 845 -6.16 41.91 -48.44
C MET A 845 -5.64 42.87 -49.50
N HIS A 846 -6.04 42.65 -50.75
CA HIS A 846 -5.71 43.52 -51.87
C HIS A 846 -6.76 44.63 -51.96
N LEU A 847 -6.36 45.91 -51.92
CA LEU A 847 -7.31 47.02 -52.01
C LEU A 847 -7.70 47.29 -53.48
N PRO A 848 -8.97 47.66 -53.79
CA PRO A 848 -9.41 47.92 -55.16
C PRO A 848 -8.51 48.93 -55.87
N ARG A 849 -8.09 48.60 -57.10
CA ARG A 849 -7.20 49.44 -57.92
C ARG A 849 -7.94 49.94 -59.17
N ALA A 850 -7.41 51.01 -59.77
CA ALA A 850 -7.80 51.42 -61.11
C ALA A 850 -7.39 50.34 -62.16
N PRO A 851 -7.97 50.34 -63.38
CA PRO A 851 -7.67 49.34 -64.41
C PRO A 851 -6.19 49.24 -64.83
N SER A 852 -5.37 50.24 -64.51
CA SER A 852 -3.91 50.23 -64.71
C SER A 852 -3.14 49.33 -63.72
N GLY A 853 -3.80 48.71 -62.74
CA GLY A 853 -3.19 47.77 -61.79
C GLY A 853 -2.28 48.40 -60.72
N ILE A 854 -2.05 49.72 -60.77
CA ILE A 854 -1.16 50.45 -59.86
C ILE A 854 -2.02 51.31 -58.89
N PRO A 855 -1.77 51.29 -57.58
CA PRO A 855 -2.49 52.15 -56.62
C PRO A 855 -2.09 53.63 -56.79
N PRO A 856 -2.97 54.60 -56.41
CA PRO A 856 -2.65 56.02 -56.51
C PRO A 856 -1.38 56.43 -55.73
N PRO A 857 -0.60 57.41 -56.20
CA PRO A 857 0.58 57.90 -55.47
C PRO A 857 0.24 58.30 -54.03
N GLY A 858 0.91 57.68 -53.06
CA GLY A 858 0.67 57.87 -51.63
C GLY A 858 -0.36 56.94 -50.99
N GLN A 859 -0.93 55.97 -51.72
CA GLN A 859 -1.83 54.94 -51.18
C GLN A 859 -1.24 53.54 -51.35
N SER A 860 -1.48 52.64 -50.38
CA SER A 860 -1.07 51.23 -50.50
C SER A 860 -2.09 50.44 -51.34
N GLY A 861 -1.62 49.58 -52.24
CA GLY A 861 -2.46 48.65 -53.00
C GLY A 861 -2.87 47.39 -52.22
N MET A 862 -2.65 47.39 -50.90
CA MET A 862 -2.83 46.28 -49.96
C MET A 862 -3.15 46.83 -48.57
N ALA A 863 -3.86 46.05 -47.76
CA ALA A 863 -4.19 46.31 -46.36
C ALA A 863 -4.15 45.00 -45.54
N ILE A 864 -4.11 45.11 -44.22
CA ILE A 864 -4.35 43.98 -43.31
C ILE A 864 -5.78 44.08 -42.81
N GLY A 865 -6.53 42.98 -42.89
CA GLY A 865 -7.88 42.86 -42.35
C GLY A 865 -7.89 41.89 -41.17
N SER A 866 -8.62 42.24 -40.11
CA SER A 866 -8.89 41.36 -38.99
C SER A 866 -10.40 41.15 -38.82
N ALA A 867 -10.82 39.90 -38.63
CA ALA A 867 -12.22 39.52 -38.51
C ALA A 867 -12.41 38.53 -37.35
N LEU A 868 -13.50 38.68 -36.60
CA LEU A 868 -13.90 37.68 -35.60
C LEU A 868 -14.58 36.51 -36.32
N ILE A 869 -14.04 35.31 -36.16
CA ILE A 869 -14.59 34.06 -36.70
C ILE A 869 -15.12 33.17 -35.56
N ASP A 870 -16.17 32.41 -35.83
CA ASP A 870 -16.62 31.32 -34.98
C ASP A 870 -15.67 30.12 -35.18
N THR A 871 -15.26 29.48 -34.08
CA THR A 871 -14.35 28.31 -34.08
C THR A 871 -15.02 27.05 -33.52
N SER A 872 -16.35 27.04 -33.40
CA SER A 872 -17.11 25.86 -33.01
C SER A 872 -17.18 24.83 -34.16
N PRO A 873 -17.02 23.52 -33.87
CA PRO A 873 -16.98 22.51 -34.92
C PRO A 873 -18.38 22.17 -35.44
N GLN A 874 -18.72 22.67 -36.63
CA GLN A 874 -19.93 22.24 -37.34
C GLN A 874 -19.76 20.82 -37.93
N LYS A 875 -20.78 19.98 -37.75
CA LYS A 875 -21.06 18.82 -38.62
C LYS A 875 -22.05 19.24 -39.71
N PRO A 876 -22.02 18.60 -40.90
CA PRO A 876 -22.76 19.07 -42.08
C PRO A 876 -24.29 18.93 -41.95
N PHE A 877 -25.02 19.83 -42.63
CA PHE A 877 -26.44 19.81 -43.08
C PHE A 877 -27.48 19.05 -42.21
N ASP A 878 -28.60 19.64 -41.80
CA ASP A 878 -29.69 20.02 -42.73
C ASP A 878 -30.74 21.03 -42.16
N PHE A 879 -31.89 21.16 -42.83
CA PHE A 879 -32.86 22.27 -42.77
C PHE A 879 -33.94 22.30 -41.65
N LYS A 880 -34.36 23.54 -41.32
CA LYS A 880 -35.74 24.05 -40.99
C LYS A 880 -36.36 24.08 -39.56
N GLU A 881 -36.64 25.32 -39.15
CA GLU A 881 -37.83 25.91 -38.48
C GLU A 881 -38.37 25.53 -37.06
N ARG A 882 -38.36 26.57 -36.21
CA ARG A 882 -39.45 27.10 -35.35
C ARG A 882 -40.02 26.30 -34.14
N SER A 883 -39.57 26.77 -32.96
CA SER A 883 -40.37 27.57 -31.99
C SER A 883 -40.90 26.97 -30.66
N LEU A 884 -40.93 27.85 -29.65
CA LEU A 884 -41.73 27.86 -28.40
C LEU A 884 -41.53 26.74 -27.35
N GLY A 885 -41.07 27.14 -26.15
CA GLY A 885 -41.05 26.33 -24.92
C GLY A 885 -40.41 27.09 -23.75
N LEU A 886 -41.03 27.10 -22.56
CA LEU A 886 -40.65 27.99 -21.44
C LEU A 886 -40.10 27.26 -20.20
N LYS A 887 -38.97 27.76 -19.69
CA LYS A 887 -38.54 27.76 -18.26
C LYS A 887 -38.28 26.34 -17.63
N ASN A 888 -37.54 26.19 -16.52
CA ASN A 888 -36.83 27.18 -15.69
C ASN A 888 -35.47 26.63 -15.17
N ARG A 889 -34.62 27.52 -14.62
CA ARG A 889 -33.28 27.24 -14.07
C ARG A 889 -33.26 27.70 -12.60
N LYS A 890 -32.65 27.03 -11.62
CA LYS A 890 -31.20 27.05 -11.29
C LYS A 890 -30.92 26.23 -10.02
N GLN A 891 -29.68 25.74 -9.89
CA GLN A 891 -28.80 26.12 -8.77
C GLN A 891 -27.38 26.42 -9.31
N HIS A 892 -26.46 26.85 -8.46
CA HIS A 892 -25.18 27.55 -8.77
C HIS A 892 -24.01 26.87 -8.00
N PRO A 893 -22.70 27.10 -8.30
CA PRO A 893 -22.04 28.42 -8.30
C PRO A 893 -21.00 28.65 -9.44
N VAL A 894 -20.00 29.51 -9.20
CA VAL A 894 -19.18 30.25 -10.18
C VAL A 894 -17.72 30.37 -9.69
N PRO A 895 -16.72 30.57 -10.57
CA PRO A 895 -15.72 31.62 -10.30
C PRO A 895 -15.34 32.51 -11.51
N HIS A 896 -15.29 33.83 -11.23
CA HIS A 896 -14.56 34.97 -11.85
C HIS A 896 -14.37 35.19 -13.37
N GLN A 897 -15.07 36.23 -13.85
CA GLN A 897 -14.67 37.39 -14.69
C GLN A 897 -13.47 37.33 -15.67
N GLY A 898 -13.76 37.77 -16.91
CA GLY A 898 -12.82 38.41 -17.84
C GLY A 898 -13.57 38.95 -19.08
N THR A 899 -13.48 40.25 -19.38
CA THR A 899 -14.12 40.89 -20.55
C THR A 899 -13.10 41.41 -21.56
N CYS A 900 -13.27 41.06 -22.83
CA CYS A 900 -12.45 41.60 -23.92
C CYS A 900 -13.03 42.91 -24.48
N VAL A 901 -12.15 43.89 -24.69
CA VAL A 901 -12.16 44.87 -25.79
C VAL A 901 -10.71 45.00 -26.24
#